data_AF-A0A9N9J6Q6-F1
#
_entry.id   AF-A0A9N9J6Q6-F1
#
_cell.length_a   1.000
_cell.length_b   1.000
_cell.length_c   1.000
_cell.angle_alpha   90.00
_cell.angle_beta   90.00
_cell.angle_gamma   90.00
#
_symmetry.space_group_name_H-M   'P 1'
#
loop_
_entity.id
_entity.type
_entity.pdbx_description
1 polymer ?
#
loop_
_entity_poly.entity_id
_entity_poly.type
_entity_poly.pdbx_seq_one_letter_code
_entity_poly.pdbx_strand_id
1 'polypeptide(L)'
;MRYLNIKIKKLSLIIALATFAYISLWYFYSQQPLLDLFNKFSFHKNLENDDMTLGFDHIYVTNVSNHNKLHLLQKNYVSNSIYQSIVDHNYKSALILEDDIDIELNIKSIMTDIHPILPANWEILYLGHCSNWEGSSGEPLSDQNHGQSIYKLFKSNRPYCTHAYAVSYRGALKLLKKFTELITPIDLELTKMITTNEISSYTIIPSVITRCLISDESTDLYPGKNILDVFSLKNSTLFSLGFNYELNSTLGFSHIYVLGLESRRDRREKLEVLEKKLNLKFEFFPAVPQEDKKALQELELKDPNLMPAQVACYLSHYKIYQSIIQRGYDSALILEDDVDFELNIASIIANTYRVLPSDWDVYYIGYCDYMERSGYILDGQSNSPFYKVHRSVMPVCTHGYAVSRAGILKLLEHLNPITETVDSTILRLMRAGTINSFSLVPLAMVQWRSSINPSDIAPEFRFHYFISLQHSALEHFGLIKETNNTLGFNKIYFINYQDEPGYQNITEKLTKMSDKLCLVFTNFDSISSSKINQKNKLKESQKVSYLSHYKVYESIINNEYGSALILEGDMDIELRITSIMVDIHRILPTDWDIIYLGYCNTSESTSGEPLPGNNNNQFDYKLFKSDKPHCTFAYAVSYSGALKLVEKLGNSITSPLKPLDIELVNIIQSGKINSYTLVPPIITNFRKSHYGKDISDIHLKNSTIEYFKIDE
;
A
#
# COMPACT_ATOMS: atom_id res chain seq x y z
N MET A 1 2.51 -63.44 5.69
CA MET A 1 3.54 -62.37 5.72
C MET A 1 4.10 -62.06 4.32
N ARG A 2 4.93 -62.91 3.69
CA ARG A 2 5.48 -62.64 2.33
C ARG A 2 4.40 -62.46 1.24
N TYR A 3 3.35 -63.28 1.25
CA TYR A 3 2.24 -63.18 0.30
C TYR A 3 1.41 -61.89 0.47
N LEU A 4 1.30 -61.40 1.70
CA LEU A 4 0.61 -60.16 2.04
C LEU A 4 1.43 -58.93 1.58
N ASN A 5 2.76 -58.97 1.77
CA ASN A 5 3.67 -57.92 1.28
C ASN A 5 3.70 -57.80 -0.24
N ILE A 6 3.57 -58.90 -0.98
CA ILE A 6 3.52 -58.87 -2.46
C ILE A 6 2.20 -58.25 -2.93
N LYS A 7 1.07 -58.58 -2.29
CA LYS A 7 -0.23 -57.96 -2.59
C LYS A 7 -0.27 -56.48 -2.24
N ILE A 8 0.32 -56.07 -1.11
CA ILE A 8 0.42 -54.66 -0.71
C ILE A 8 1.30 -53.88 -1.69
N LYS A 9 2.45 -54.43 -2.13
CA LYS A 9 3.31 -53.80 -3.15
C LYS A 9 2.64 -53.69 -4.52
N LYS A 10 1.87 -54.70 -4.94
CA LYS A 10 1.09 -54.63 -6.18
C LYS A 10 -0.05 -53.62 -6.08
N LEU A 11 -0.73 -53.55 -4.93
CA LEU A 11 -1.80 -52.58 -4.70
C LEU A 11 -1.26 -51.14 -4.67
N SER A 12 -0.10 -50.91 -4.05
CA SER A 12 0.56 -49.59 -4.05
C SER A 12 1.08 -49.19 -5.44
N LEU A 13 1.57 -50.13 -6.25
CA LEU A 13 1.94 -49.86 -7.64
C LEU A 13 0.71 -49.55 -8.53
N ILE A 14 -0.41 -50.24 -8.32
CA ILE A 14 -1.66 -49.99 -9.05
C ILE A 14 -2.24 -48.62 -8.64
N ILE A 15 -2.21 -48.28 -7.35
CA ILE A 15 -2.64 -46.96 -6.86
C ILE A 15 -1.74 -45.87 -7.44
N ALA A 16 -0.42 -46.08 -7.50
CA ALA A 16 0.53 -45.12 -8.09
C ALA A 16 0.29 -44.92 -9.60
N LEU A 17 0.03 -45.99 -10.36
CA LEU A 17 -0.28 -45.91 -11.79
C LEU A 17 -1.66 -45.29 -12.05
N ALA A 18 -2.65 -45.56 -11.19
CA ALA A 18 -3.98 -44.95 -11.29
C ALA A 18 -3.96 -43.45 -10.91
N THR A 19 -3.16 -43.06 -9.91
CA THR A 19 -2.92 -41.63 -9.61
C THR A 19 -2.15 -40.97 -10.74
N PHE A 20 -1.14 -41.61 -11.33
CA PHE A 20 -0.41 -41.08 -12.48
C PHE A 20 -1.31 -40.90 -13.70
N ALA A 21 -2.18 -41.87 -14.00
CA ALA A 21 -3.15 -41.78 -15.09
C ALA A 21 -4.23 -40.71 -14.82
N TYR A 22 -4.70 -40.58 -13.58
CA TYR A 22 -5.65 -39.55 -13.18
C TYR A 22 -5.04 -38.14 -13.25
N ILE A 23 -3.79 -37.97 -12.79
CA ILE A 23 -3.02 -36.72 -12.93
C ILE A 23 -2.80 -36.40 -14.41
N SER A 24 -2.49 -37.39 -15.25
CA SER A 24 -2.27 -37.20 -16.69
C SER A 24 -3.57 -36.86 -17.45
N LEU A 25 -4.69 -37.47 -17.07
CA LEU A 25 -6.02 -37.17 -17.63
C LEU A 25 -6.56 -35.81 -17.17
N TRP A 26 -6.24 -35.41 -15.94
CA TRP A 26 -6.55 -34.08 -15.41
C TRP A 26 -5.67 -33.00 -16.06
N TYR A 27 -4.38 -33.28 -16.29
CA TYR A 27 -3.42 -32.44 -17.04
C TYR A 27 -3.84 -32.18 -18.50
N PHE A 28 -4.59 -33.10 -19.11
CA PHE A 28 -5.15 -32.92 -20.46
C PHE A 28 -6.45 -32.08 -20.47
N TYR A 29 -7.19 -32.04 -19.36
CA TYR A 29 -8.48 -31.30 -19.25
C TYR A 29 -8.32 -29.87 -18.70
N SER A 30 -7.22 -29.55 -17.99
CA SER A 30 -6.95 -28.22 -17.42
C SER A 30 -6.41 -27.19 -18.42
N GLN A 31 -6.25 -27.56 -19.70
CA GLN A 31 -5.73 -26.69 -20.76
C GLN A 31 -6.70 -25.59 -21.24
N GLN A 32 -7.98 -25.59 -20.82
CA GLN A 32 -9.02 -24.75 -21.44
C GLN A 32 -8.85 -23.21 -21.32
N PRO A 33 -8.41 -22.62 -20.20
CA PRO A 33 -8.38 -21.16 -20.08
C PRO A 33 -7.26 -20.50 -20.92
N LEU A 34 -6.11 -21.16 -21.04
CA LEU A 34 -4.98 -20.73 -21.88
C LEU A 34 -5.29 -21.00 -23.37
N LEU A 35 -5.95 -22.12 -23.67
CA LEU A 35 -6.50 -22.35 -25.01
C LEU A 35 -7.49 -21.25 -25.39
N ASP A 36 -8.31 -20.74 -24.46
CA ASP A 36 -9.26 -19.65 -24.71
C ASP A 36 -8.59 -18.27 -24.88
N LEU A 37 -7.46 -18.01 -24.22
CA LEU A 37 -6.63 -16.82 -24.48
C LEU A 37 -6.02 -16.90 -25.90
N PHE A 38 -5.47 -18.06 -26.28
CA PHE A 38 -4.93 -18.32 -27.62
C PHE A 38 -6.01 -18.47 -28.71
N ASN A 39 -7.24 -18.86 -28.38
CA ASN A 39 -8.38 -19.00 -29.30
C ASN A 39 -9.15 -17.70 -29.51
N LYS A 40 -9.13 -16.77 -28.54
CA LYS A 40 -9.65 -15.39 -28.73
C LYS A 40 -8.75 -14.56 -29.64
N PHE A 41 -7.46 -14.88 -29.71
CA PHE A 41 -6.67 -14.57 -30.90
C PHE A 41 -7.17 -15.48 -32.02
N SER A 42 -7.79 -14.89 -33.04
CA SER A 42 -8.03 -15.58 -34.31
C SER A 42 -6.68 -15.92 -34.97
N PHE A 43 -6.02 -16.97 -34.49
CA PHE A 43 -4.86 -17.62 -35.08
C PHE A 43 -5.18 -19.10 -35.33
N HIS A 44 -6.28 -19.37 -36.03
CA HIS A 44 -6.47 -20.65 -36.71
C HIS A 44 -6.67 -20.47 -38.22
N LYS A 45 -5.55 -20.09 -38.85
CA LYS A 45 -4.98 -20.76 -40.02
C LYS A 45 -3.51 -20.34 -40.05
N ASN A 46 -2.60 -21.29 -39.85
CA ASN A 46 -1.11 -21.17 -39.86
C ASN A 46 -0.41 -21.22 -38.49
N LEU A 47 -0.77 -22.17 -37.61
CA LEU A 47 0.09 -22.58 -36.48
C LEU A 47 1.23 -23.56 -36.91
N GLU A 48 1.55 -23.61 -38.21
CA GLU A 48 2.67 -24.36 -38.80
C GLU A 48 3.76 -23.44 -39.39
N ASN A 49 3.69 -22.12 -39.18
CA ASN A 49 4.71 -21.19 -39.72
C ASN A 49 5.69 -20.72 -38.63
N ASP A 50 6.99 -20.79 -38.93
CA ASP A 50 8.21 -20.47 -38.16
C ASP A 50 8.26 -19.08 -37.45
N ASP A 51 7.18 -18.31 -37.41
CA ASP A 51 7.20 -16.85 -37.18
C ASP A 51 6.85 -16.42 -35.72
N MET A 52 6.49 -17.39 -34.86
CA MET A 52 5.96 -17.16 -33.49
C MET A 52 6.86 -17.69 -32.37
N THR A 53 7.92 -18.46 -32.65
CA THR A 53 8.77 -19.05 -31.61
C THR A 53 9.82 -18.10 -31.04
N LEU A 54 9.76 -16.81 -31.39
CA LEU A 54 10.77 -15.81 -31.08
C LEU A 54 12.19 -16.25 -31.49
N GLY A 55 12.35 -17.07 -32.54
CA GLY A 55 13.64 -17.57 -33.00
C GLY A 55 14.15 -18.84 -32.30
N PHE A 56 13.35 -19.47 -31.43
CA PHE A 56 13.65 -20.78 -30.83
C PHE A 56 12.99 -21.91 -31.64
N ASP A 57 13.42 -23.17 -31.48
CA ASP A 57 12.84 -24.29 -32.23
C ASP A 57 11.49 -24.74 -31.61
N HIS A 58 11.30 -24.48 -30.31
CA HIS A 58 10.09 -24.85 -29.59
C HIS A 58 9.79 -23.92 -28.41
N ILE A 59 8.53 -23.90 -27.96
CA ILE A 59 8.11 -23.22 -26.74
C ILE A 59 7.42 -24.23 -25.83
N TYR A 60 7.87 -24.32 -24.58
CA TYR A 60 7.21 -25.05 -23.49
C TYR A 60 6.54 -24.05 -22.56
N VAL A 61 5.28 -24.30 -22.21
CA VAL A 61 4.57 -23.58 -21.14
C VAL A 61 4.36 -24.54 -19.98
N THR A 62 4.79 -24.15 -18.77
CA THR A 62 4.73 -24.98 -17.58
C THR A 62 3.63 -24.51 -16.65
N ASN A 63 2.77 -25.44 -16.23
CA ASN A 63 1.78 -25.21 -15.17
C ASN A 63 2.16 -26.10 -13.97
N VAL A 64 2.56 -25.48 -12.86
CA VAL A 64 2.98 -26.18 -11.63
C VAL A 64 2.04 -25.81 -10.48
N SER A 65 1.04 -26.63 -10.21
CA SER A 65 0.01 -26.37 -9.17
C SER A 65 0.52 -26.55 -7.71
N ASN A 66 0.44 -25.52 -6.83
CA ASN A 66 0.85 -25.57 -5.41
C ASN A 66 -0.22 -26.19 -4.48
N HIS A 67 -0.29 -27.50 -4.44
CA HIS A 67 -0.93 -28.18 -3.31
C HIS A 67 0.09 -29.03 -2.55
N ASN A 68 0.83 -28.37 -1.62
CA ASN A 68 1.67 -28.91 -0.53
C ASN A 68 3.21 -28.84 -0.69
N LYS A 69 3.93 -29.07 0.43
CA LYS A 69 5.40 -29.12 0.67
C LYS A 69 6.27 -29.86 -0.39
N LEU A 70 5.70 -30.42 -1.46
CA LEU A 70 6.38 -31.08 -2.59
C LEU A 70 6.66 -30.15 -3.79
N HIS A 71 6.27 -28.87 -3.76
CA HIS A 71 6.41 -27.94 -4.89
C HIS A 71 7.82 -27.86 -5.50
N LEU A 72 8.86 -27.80 -4.66
CA LEU A 72 10.25 -27.76 -5.12
C LEU A 72 10.61 -29.00 -5.96
N LEU A 73 10.13 -30.17 -5.55
CA LEU A 73 10.34 -31.42 -6.28
C LEU A 73 9.56 -31.45 -7.60
N GLN A 74 8.36 -30.85 -7.64
CA GLN A 74 7.55 -30.78 -8.86
C GLN A 74 8.14 -29.84 -9.91
N LYS A 75 8.57 -28.62 -9.54
CA LYS A 75 9.21 -27.68 -10.47
C LYS A 75 10.50 -28.25 -11.07
N ASN A 76 11.28 -28.91 -10.20
CA ASN A 76 12.48 -29.65 -10.55
C ASN A 76 12.20 -30.79 -11.55
N TYR A 77 11.14 -31.57 -11.31
CA TYR A 77 10.76 -32.68 -12.20
C TYR A 77 10.28 -32.19 -13.57
N VAL A 78 9.42 -31.17 -13.60
CA VAL A 78 8.89 -30.58 -14.84
C VAL A 78 10.03 -29.98 -15.69
N SER A 79 10.95 -29.26 -15.06
CA SER A 79 12.10 -28.70 -15.79
C SER A 79 12.98 -29.81 -16.38
N ASN A 80 13.21 -30.89 -15.63
CA ASN A 80 14.03 -32.02 -16.09
C ASN A 80 13.37 -32.77 -17.26
N SER A 81 12.04 -32.96 -17.25
CA SER A 81 11.33 -33.59 -18.36
C SER A 81 11.35 -32.74 -19.63
N ILE A 82 11.31 -31.41 -19.48
CA ILE A 82 11.46 -30.48 -20.61
C ILE A 82 12.86 -30.58 -21.21
N TYR A 83 13.91 -30.59 -20.39
CA TYR A 83 15.28 -30.75 -20.88
C TYR A 83 15.46 -32.08 -21.63
N GLN A 84 14.86 -33.16 -21.13
CA GLN A 84 14.86 -34.46 -21.81
C GLN A 84 14.13 -34.37 -23.16
N SER A 85 12.97 -33.71 -23.19
CA SER A 85 12.20 -33.49 -24.43
C SER A 85 12.98 -32.71 -25.49
N ILE A 86 13.72 -31.65 -25.10
CA ILE A 86 14.60 -30.89 -25.99
C ILE A 86 15.64 -31.81 -26.65
N VAL A 87 16.24 -32.71 -25.86
CA VAL A 87 17.25 -33.65 -26.34
C VAL A 87 16.64 -34.72 -27.23
N ASP A 88 15.52 -35.32 -26.83
CA ASP A 88 14.85 -36.41 -27.54
C ASP A 88 14.34 -35.97 -28.92
N HIS A 89 13.86 -34.73 -29.04
CA HIS A 89 13.36 -34.17 -30.30
C HIS A 89 14.44 -33.44 -31.11
N ASN A 90 15.67 -33.35 -30.58
CA ASN A 90 16.80 -32.68 -31.22
C ASN A 90 16.52 -31.19 -31.55
N TYR A 91 15.79 -30.51 -30.67
CA TYR A 91 15.58 -29.06 -30.76
C TYR A 91 16.89 -28.33 -30.45
N LYS A 92 17.34 -27.43 -31.33
CA LYS A 92 18.55 -26.62 -31.11
C LYS A 92 18.42 -25.73 -29.89
N SER A 93 17.21 -25.23 -29.66
CA SER A 93 16.87 -24.43 -28.50
C SER A 93 15.37 -24.45 -28.25
N ALA A 94 14.97 -24.27 -27.00
CA ALA A 94 13.57 -24.09 -26.66
C ALA A 94 13.40 -22.98 -25.63
N LEU A 95 12.31 -22.23 -25.75
CA LEU A 95 11.85 -21.26 -24.77
C LEU A 95 10.98 -21.98 -23.74
N ILE A 96 11.17 -21.67 -22.46
CA ILE A 96 10.43 -22.23 -21.34
C ILE A 96 9.77 -21.06 -20.61
N LEU A 97 8.46 -21.11 -20.51
CA LEU A 97 7.61 -20.09 -19.93
C LEU A 97 6.78 -20.71 -18.80
N GLU A 98 6.67 -20.04 -17.67
CA GLU A 98 5.60 -20.32 -16.71
C GLU A 98 4.25 -19.83 -17.28
N ASP A 99 3.15 -20.38 -16.77
CA ASP A 99 1.80 -20.10 -17.24
C ASP A 99 1.26 -18.75 -16.75
N ASP A 100 1.94 -18.14 -15.78
CA ASP A 100 1.60 -16.88 -15.14
C ASP A 100 2.56 -15.77 -15.58
N ILE A 101 2.56 -15.40 -16.86
CA ILE A 101 3.48 -14.38 -17.41
C ILE A 101 2.77 -13.26 -18.18
N ASP A 102 3.37 -12.08 -18.20
CA ASP A 102 3.10 -10.97 -19.12
C ASP A 102 4.37 -10.68 -19.92
N ILE A 103 4.20 -10.15 -21.12
CA ILE A 103 5.24 -10.07 -22.14
C ILE A 103 5.27 -8.65 -22.71
N GLU A 104 6.46 -8.14 -23.05
CA GLU A 104 6.58 -6.87 -23.79
C GLU A 104 5.83 -6.95 -25.11
N LEU A 105 4.97 -5.95 -25.37
CA LEU A 105 4.16 -5.90 -26.58
C LEU A 105 5.02 -5.96 -27.86
N ASN A 106 6.24 -5.42 -27.80
CA ASN A 106 7.22 -5.42 -28.89
C ASN A 106 8.30 -6.50 -28.76
N ILE A 107 8.08 -7.58 -27.99
CA ILE A 107 9.09 -8.64 -27.74
C ILE A 107 9.72 -9.20 -29.01
N LYS A 108 8.98 -9.33 -30.12
CA LYS A 108 9.53 -9.81 -31.40
C LYS A 108 10.63 -8.90 -31.93
N SER A 109 10.43 -7.59 -31.85
CA SER A 109 11.45 -6.61 -32.24
C SER A 109 12.67 -6.74 -31.32
N ILE A 110 12.43 -6.84 -30.01
CA ILE A 110 13.51 -6.96 -29.02
C ILE A 110 14.34 -8.22 -29.29
N MET A 111 13.71 -9.37 -29.53
CA MET A 111 14.40 -10.62 -29.81
C MET A 111 15.12 -10.62 -31.16
N THR A 112 14.61 -9.89 -32.16
CA THR A 112 15.28 -9.71 -33.46
C THR A 112 16.61 -8.97 -33.28
N ASP A 113 16.67 -8.00 -32.37
CA ASP A 113 17.89 -7.28 -32.04
C ASP A 113 18.84 -8.10 -31.15
N ILE A 114 18.31 -8.90 -30.22
CA ILE A 114 19.10 -9.65 -29.24
C ILE A 114 19.73 -10.93 -29.81
N HIS A 115 19.01 -11.68 -30.65
CA HIS A 115 19.48 -12.98 -31.15
C HIS A 115 20.85 -12.93 -31.85
N PRO A 116 21.13 -11.97 -32.75
CA PRO A 116 22.44 -11.87 -33.40
C PRO A 116 23.61 -11.60 -32.44
N ILE A 117 23.33 -11.01 -31.28
CA ILE A 117 24.33 -10.65 -30.26
C ILE A 117 24.66 -11.85 -29.37
N LEU A 118 23.74 -12.82 -29.28
CA LEU A 118 23.86 -13.97 -28.40
C LEU A 118 25.04 -14.87 -28.80
N PRO A 119 26.03 -15.11 -27.92
CA PRO A 119 27.22 -15.88 -28.28
C PRO A 119 26.90 -17.32 -28.69
N ALA A 120 27.54 -17.84 -29.72
CA ALA A 120 27.26 -19.18 -30.27
C ALA A 120 27.36 -20.35 -29.24
N ASN A 121 28.03 -20.13 -28.11
CA ASN A 121 28.17 -21.09 -27.03
C ASN A 121 27.19 -20.85 -25.86
N TRP A 122 26.12 -20.09 -26.05
CA TRP A 122 25.10 -19.86 -25.04
C TRP A 122 24.38 -21.17 -24.67
N GLU A 123 24.08 -21.32 -23.39
CA GLU A 123 23.43 -22.51 -22.83
C GLU A 123 22.09 -22.16 -22.17
N ILE A 124 22.01 -20.99 -21.56
CA ILE A 124 20.76 -20.43 -21.00
C ILE A 124 20.65 -18.95 -21.37
N LEU A 125 19.48 -18.52 -21.82
CA LEU A 125 19.13 -17.11 -21.99
C LEU A 125 17.93 -16.78 -21.09
N TYR A 126 18.07 -15.83 -20.17
CA TYR A 126 16.95 -15.34 -19.36
C TYR A 126 16.24 -14.19 -20.07
N LEU A 127 14.93 -14.36 -20.29
CA LEU A 127 14.02 -13.34 -20.81
C LEU A 127 13.23 -12.68 -19.66
N GLY A 128 13.06 -13.43 -18.57
CA GLY A 128 12.49 -13.01 -17.30
C GLY A 128 13.50 -13.03 -16.16
N HIS A 129 13.46 -12.02 -15.30
CA HIS A 129 14.26 -11.95 -14.07
C HIS A 129 13.49 -11.20 -12.97
N CYS A 130 13.80 -11.46 -11.69
CA CYS A 130 13.12 -10.82 -10.56
C CYS A 130 13.76 -9.49 -10.12
N SER A 131 14.95 -9.17 -10.63
CA SER A 131 15.59 -7.87 -10.42
C SER A 131 16.53 -7.49 -11.58
N ASN A 132 16.74 -6.22 -11.93
CA ASN A 132 17.73 -5.89 -13.01
C ASN A 132 19.18 -6.23 -12.61
N TRP A 133 19.44 -6.51 -11.33
CA TRP A 133 20.75 -6.99 -10.89
C TRP A 133 20.90 -8.49 -11.13
N GLU A 134 19.79 -9.21 -11.22
CA GLU A 134 19.82 -10.58 -11.70
C GLU A 134 20.21 -10.56 -13.17
N GLY A 135 21.33 -11.19 -13.48
CA GLY A 135 21.75 -11.38 -14.85
C GLY A 135 22.72 -10.36 -15.42
N SER A 136 23.11 -9.30 -14.69
CA SER A 136 24.16 -8.38 -15.15
C SER A 136 25.51 -8.61 -14.46
N SER A 137 26.51 -9.01 -15.24
CA SER A 137 27.92 -8.82 -14.88
C SER A 137 28.62 -7.99 -15.94
N GLY A 138 29.22 -6.88 -15.52
CA GLY A 138 30.03 -6.02 -16.39
C GLY A 138 29.22 -5.24 -17.44
N GLU A 139 29.91 -4.88 -18.53
CA GLU A 139 29.33 -4.11 -19.63
C GLU A 139 28.40 -4.98 -20.51
N PRO A 140 27.37 -4.38 -21.13
CA PRO A 140 26.50 -5.09 -22.05
C PRO A 140 27.29 -5.60 -23.26
N LEU A 141 26.89 -6.76 -23.78
CA LEU A 141 27.37 -7.24 -25.07
C LEU A 141 26.87 -6.24 -26.13
N SER A 142 27.80 -5.59 -26.83
CA SER A 142 27.49 -4.58 -27.83
C SER A 142 27.77 -5.10 -29.24
N ASP A 143 26.95 -4.68 -30.19
CA ASP A 143 27.29 -4.63 -31.61
C ASP A 143 27.31 -3.15 -32.06
N GLN A 144 28.19 -2.81 -33.00
CA GLN A 144 28.50 -1.44 -33.43
C GLN A 144 27.30 -0.69 -34.05
N ASN A 145 26.17 -1.37 -34.28
CA ASN A 145 24.98 -0.84 -34.96
C ASN A 145 23.74 -0.64 -34.05
N HIS A 146 23.77 -1.03 -32.77
CA HIS A 146 22.55 -1.15 -31.94
C HIS A 146 22.43 -0.14 -30.78
N GLY A 147 23.13 1.01 -30.84
CA GLY A 147 23.19 2.01 -29.76
C GLY A 147 21.88 2.71 -29.36
N GLN A 148 20.71 2.30 -29.88
CA GLN A 148 19.41 2.92 -29.59
C GLN A 148 18.44 2.05 -28.76
N SER A 149 18.63 0.73 -28.66
CA SER A 149 17.74 -0.11 -27.84
C SER A 149 18.04 0.05 -26.35
N ILE A 150 16.98 0.21 -25.55
CA ILE A 150 17.08 0.21 -24.09
C ILE A 150 17.28 -1.21 -23.53
N TYR A 151 16.95 -2.24 -24.32
CA TYR A 151 17.13 -3.64 -23.97
C TYR A 151 18.52 -4.09 -24.38
N LYS A 152 19.28 -4.57 -23.41
CA LYS A 152 20.68 -4.94 -23.59
C LYS A 152 20.91 -6.36 -23.09
N LEU A 153 21.82 -7.06 -23.75
CA LEU A 153 22.22 -8.41 -23.38
C LEU A 153 23.44 -8.34 -22.45
N PHE A 154 23.37 -9.04 -21.32
CA PHE A 154 24.48 -9.14 -20.37
C PHE A 154 24.85 -10.60 -20.14
N LYS A 155 26.10 -10.84 -19.70
CA LYS A 155 26.46 -12.14 -19.15
C LYS A 155 25.78 -12.30 -17.78
N SER A 156 25.07 -13.40 -17.61
CA SER A 156 24.27 -13.66 -16.42
C SER A 156 25.09 -13.63 -15.14
N ASN A 157 24.55 -13.01 -14.10
CA ASN A 157 25.11 -12.98 -12.77
C ASN A 157 23.99 -13.21 -11.75
N ARG A 158 24.01 -14.37 -11.08
CA ARG A 158 23.03 -14.74 -10.04
C ARG A 158 21.54 -14.58 -10.44
N PRO A 159 21.06 -15.23 -11.53
CA PRO A 159 19.64 -15.17 -11.89
C PRO A 159 18.80 -16.08 -10.99
N TYR A 160 18.00 -15.47 -10.10
CA TYR A 160 17.25 -16.19 -9.06
C TYR A 160 15.84 -16.61 -9.48
N CYS A 161 15.37 -16.20 -10.66
CA CYS A 161 14.02 -16.51 -11.15
C CYS A 161 14.04 -17.27 -12.48
N THR A 162 13.08 -18.19 -12.64
CA THR A 162 13.01 -19.13 -13.76
C THR A 162 11.66 -19.09 -14.50
N HIS A 163 10.90 -18.01 -14.37
CA HIS A 163 9.58 -17.88 -14.99
C HIS A 163 9.62 -17.73 -16.51
N ALA A 164 10.73 -17.25 -17.07
CA ALA A 164 10.92 -17.19 -18.52
C ALA A 164 12.40 -17.26 -18.90
N TYR A 165 12.80 -18.37 -19.51
CA TYR A 165 14.17 -18.59 -19.97
C TYR A 165 14.21 -19.55 -21.15
N ALA A 166 15.19 -19.41 -22.02
CA ALA A 166 15.47 -20.35 -23.10
C ALA A 166 16.69 -21.20 -22.77
N VAL A 167 16.69 -22.44 -23.27
CA VAL A 167 17.77 -23.42 -23.08
C VAL A 167 18.21 -23.93 -24.44
N SER A 168 19.51 -23.91 -24.71
CA SER A 168 20.07 -24.53 -25.92
C SER A 168 20.18 -26.04 -25.75
N TYR A 169 20.24 -26.80 -26.84
CA TYR A 169 20.44 -28.26 -26.83
C TYR A 169 21.62 -28.68 -25.93
N ARG A 170 22.73 -27.93 -26.03
CA ARG A 170 23.92 -28.14 -25.21
C ARG A 170 23.66 -27.83 -23.73
N GLY A 171 22.91 -26.77 -23.44
CA GLY A 171 22.45 -26.45 -22.10
C GLY A 171 21.61 -27.58 -21.51
N ALA A 172 20.62 -28.09 -22.25
CA ALA A 172 19.75 -29.18 -21.83
C ALA A 172 20.56 -30.45 -21.46
N LEU A 173 21.53 -30.85 -22.29
CA LEU A 173 22.43 -31.97 -21.97
C LEU A 173 23.23 -31.77 -20.68
N LYS A 174 23.74 -30.56 -20.44
CA LYS A 174 24.47 -30.26 -19.20
C LYS A 174 23.56 -30.32 -17.98
N LEU A 175 22.35 -29.77 -18.09
CA LEU A 175 21.36 -29.75 -17.01
C LEU A 175 20.91 -31.17 -16.67
N LEU A 176 20.57 -32.00 -17.67
CA LEU A 176 20.23 -33.42 -17.48
C LEU A 176 21.34 -34.21 -16.76
N LYS A 177 22.61 -33.93 -17.08
CA LYS A 177 23.75 -34.58 -16.43
C LYS A 177 23.92 -34.16 -14.96
N LYS A 178 23.56 -32.92 -14.62
CA LYS A 178 23.64 -32.38 -13.26
C LYS A 178 22.48 -32.84 -12.39
N PHE A 179 21.28 -32.92 -12.96
CA PHE A 179 20.01 -33.07 -12.25
C PHE A 179 19.55 -34.53 -12.06
N THR A 180 20.47 -35.43 -11.70
CA THR A 180 20.14 -36.85 -11.48
C THR A 180 19.44 -37.12 -10.14
N GLU A 181 19.66 -36.29 -9.11
CA GLU A 181 18.97 -36.32 -7.82
C GLU A 181 18.79 -34.89 -7.28
N LEU A 182 17.60 -34.29 -7.46
CA LEU A 182 17.35 -32.88 -7.11
C LEU A 182 16.83 -32.76 -5.67
N ILE A 183 17.70 -32.33 -4.74
CA ILE A 183 17.35 -31.95 -3.35
C ILE A 183 17.16 -30.43 -3.22
N THR A 184 17.78 -29.64 -4.11
CA THR A 184 17.77 -28.17 -4.11
C THR A 184 16.81 -27.60 -5.16
N PRO A 185 16.19 -26.42 -4.92
CA PRO A 185 15.44 -25.68 -5.93
C PRO A 185 16.27 -25.38 -7.19
N ILE A 186 15.68 -25.56 -8.38
CA ILE A 186 16.39 -25.41 -9.66
C ILE A 186 16.99 -24.02 -9.89
N ASP A 187 16.32 -22.96 -9.44
CA ASP A 187 16.77 -21.58 -9.49
C ASP A 187 18.09 -21.36 -8.71
N LEU A 188 18.20 -21.98 -7.53
CA LEU A 188 19.43 -21.92 -6.72
C LEU A 188 20.56 -22.73 -7.35
N GLU A 189 20.27 -23.91 -7.90
CA GLU A 189 21.29 -24.74 -8.55
C GLU A 189 21.77 -24.12 -9.86
N LEU A 190 20.87 -23.54 -10.67
CA LEU A 190 21.22 -22.76 -11.85
C LEU A 190 22.09 -21.56 -11.50
N THR A 191 21.70 -20.80 -10.47
CA THR A 191 22.51 -19.68 -9.95
C THR A 191 23.91 -20.15 -9.58
N LYS A 192 24.03 -21.27 -8.85
CA LYS A 192 25.32 -21.85 -8.48
C LYS A 192 26.14 -22.23 -9.71
N MET A 193 25.56 -22.93 -10.68
CA MET A 193 26.26 -23.32 -11.90
C MET A 193 26.71 -22.12 -12.75
N ILE A 194 25.91 -21.06 -12.79
CA ILE A 194 26.24 -19.82 -13.51
C ILE A 194 27.40 -19.10 -12.81
N THR A 195 27.33 -18.96 -11.48
CA THR A 195 28.38 -18.30 -10.68
C THR A 195 29.69 -19.08 -10.65
N THR A 196 29.67 -20.42 -10.76
CA THR A 196 30.87 -21.26 -10.92
C THR A 196 31.37 -21.36 -12.36
N ASN A 197 30.75 -20.66 -13.31
CA ASN A 197 31.00 -20.73 -14.76
C ASN A 197 30.87 -22.16 -15.35
N GLU A 198 30.06 -23.02 -14.74
CA GLU A 198 29.72 -24.35 -15.29
C GLU A 198 28.75 -24.23 -16.48
N ILE A 199 27.91 -23.18 -16.50
CA ILE A 199 26.95 -22.86 -17.57
C ILE A 199 27.22 -21.47 -18.15
N SER A 200 27.22 -21.39 -19.47
CA SER A 200 27.29 -20.13 -20.23
C SER A 200 25.89 -19.51 -20.32
N SER A 201 25.61 -18.51 -19.48
CA SER A 201 24.28 -17.90 -19.39
C SER A 201 24.32 -16.39 -19.67
N TYR A 202 23.25 -15.90 -20.31
CA TYR A 202 23.03 -14.49 -20.63
C TYR A 202 21.62 -14.04 -20.21
N THR A 203 21.44 -12.74 -19.98
CA THR A 203 20.17 -12.14 -19.54
C THR A 203 19.88 -10.86 -20.30
N ILE A 204 18.61 -10.65 -20.67
CA ILE A 204 18.12 -9.40 -21.26
C ILE A 204 17.69 -8.45 -20.14
N ILE A 205 18.20 -7.21 -20.15
CA ILE A 205 17.86 -6.17 -19.18
C ILE A 205 17.46 -4.88 -19.93
N PRO A 206 16.33 -4.23 -19.57
CA PRO A 206 15.33 -4.69 -18.60
C PRO A 206 14.60 -5.95 -19.07
N SER A 207 13.91 -6.63 -18.16
CA SER A 207 13.20 -7.87 -18.46
C SER A 207 12.16 -7.66 -19.56
N VAL A 208 12.01 -8.66 -20.44
CA VAL A 208 11.03 -8.65 -21.54
C VAL A 208 9.81 -9.54 -21.27
N ILE A 209 9.89 -10.38 -20.24
CA ILE A 209 8.82 -11.25 -19.76
C ILE A 209 8.81 -11.19 -18.23
N THR A 210 7.72 -10.72 -17.66
CA THR A 210 7.50 -10.72 -16.20
C THR A 210 6.52 -11.82 -15.84
N ARG A 211 6.49 -12.23 -14.56
CA ARG A 211 5.33 -12.97 -14.07
C ARG A 211 4.12 -12.05 -14.09
N CYS A 212 2.97 -12.61 -14.47
CA CYS A 212 1.65 -12.07 -14.34
C CYS A 212 0.83 -13.02 -13.49
N LEU A 213 0.69 -12.70 -12.22
CA LEU A 213 -0.31 -13.36 -11.40
C LEU A 213 -1.67 -12.79 -11.87
N ILE A 214 -2.70 -13.59 -12.19
CA ILE A 214 -4.01 -13.06 -12.66
C ILE A 214 -5.18 -13.66 -11.85
N SER A 215 -5.81 -12.81 -11.05
CA SER A 215 -7.24 -12.74 -10.67
C SER A 215 -7.96 -13.93 -9.97
N ASP A 216 -9.24 -13.69 -9.59
CA ASP A 216 -10.07 -14.23 -8.46
C ASP A 216 -10.76 -15.56 -8.75
N GLU A 217 -10.51 -16.18 -9.89
CA GLU A 217 -11.03 -17.52 -10.18
C GLU A 217 -10.00 -18.57 -9.74
N SER A 218 -10.49 -19.61 -9.07
CA SER A 218 -9.69 -20.66 -8.45
C SER A 218 -8.70 -21.28 -9.43
N THR A 219 -7.45 -20.82 -9.38
CA THR A 219 -6.33 -21.61 -9.85
C THR A 219 -6.07 -22.72 -8.85
N ASP A 220 -5.61 -23.87 -9.33
CA ASP A 220 -5.25 -25.07 -8.56
C ASP A 220 -4.09 -24.85 -7.54
N LEU A 221 -3.75 -23.59 -7.28
CA LEU A 221 -2.72 -23.12 -6.37
C LEU A 221 -3.34 -22.59 -5.06
N TYR A 222 -4.51 -21.93 -5.10
CA TYR A 222 -5.14 -21.34 -3.92
C TYR A 222 -6.67 -21.21 -4.09
N PRO A 223 -7.49 -21.93 -3.29
CA PRO A 223 -8.93 -21.78 -3.38
C PRO A 223 -9.36 -20.40 -2.84
N GLY A 224 -9.73 -19.52 -3.78
CA GLY A 224 -10.53 -18.30 -3.58
C GLY A 224 -9.78 -17.00 -3.27
N LYS A 225 -8.96 -16.44 -4.20
CA LYS A 225 -8.59 -15.00 -4.20
C LYS A 225 -7.84 -14.49 -5.47
N ASN A 226 -8.10 -13.22 -5.84
CA ASN A 226 -7.62 -12.36 -6.94
C ASN A 226 -6.15 -12.04 -6.75
N ILE A 227 -5.25 -12.28 -7.72
CA ILE A 227 -3.82 -11.96 -7.56
C ILE A 227 -3.29 -11.24 -8.81
N LEU A 228 -2.55 -10.13 -8.66
CA LEU A 228 -1.86 -9.38 -9.73
C LEU A 228 -0.49 -8.87 -9.24
N ASP A 229 0.59 -9.48 -9.73
CA ASP A 229 1.94 -8.90 -9.76
C ASP A 229 2.21 -8.58 -11.24
N VAL A 230 2.15 -7.31 -11.60
CA VAL A 230 2.49 -6.78 -12.94
C VAL A 230 3.40 -5.57 -12.68
N PHE A 231 4.02 -4.99 -13.70
CA PHE A 231 4.69 -3.65 -13.68
C PHE A 231 6.22 -3.59 -13.69
N SER A 232 6.94 -4.62 -14.15
CA SER A 232 8.36 -4.43 -14.56
C SER A 232 8.54 -4.13 -16.07
N LEU A 233 7.53 -4.39 -16.90
CA LEU A 233 7.57 -4.19 -18.35
C LEU A 233 7.32 -2.72 -18.74
N LYS A 234 7.98 -2.26 -19.80
CA LYS A 234 7.79 -0.92 -20.36
C LYS A 234 6.49 -0.80 -21.16
N ASN A 235 6.17 -1.81 -21.97
CA ASN A 235 4.95 -1.90 -22.77
C ASN A 235 4.25 -3.23 -22.49
N SER A 236 3.68 -3.37 -21.30
CA SER A 236 2.87 -4.55 -20.92
C SER A 236 1.81 -4.86 -22.00
N THR A 237 1.82 -6.09 -22.49
CA THR A 237 0.83 -6.56 -23.47
C THR A 237 -0.56 -6.56 -22.84
N LEU A 238 -0.69 -7.07 -21.62
CA LEU A 238 -1.97 -7.09 -20.91
C LEU A 238 -2.51 -5.68 -20.65
N PHE A 239 -1.68 -4.72 -20.24
CA PHE A 239 -2.12 -3.34 -20.09
C PHE A 239 -2.63 -2.75 -21.41
N SER A 240 -1.90 -3.00 -22.51
CA SER A 240 -2.27 -2.53 -23.85
C SER A 240 -3.59 -3.12 -24.35
N LEU A 241 -3.98 -4.29 -23.84
CA LEU A 241 -5.26 -4.95 -24.12
C LEU A 241 -6.41 -4.45 -23.22
N GLY A 242 -6.16 -3.44 -22.37
CA GLY A 242 -7.19 -2.79 -21.56
C GLY A 242 -7.48 -3.49 -20.22
N PHE A 243 -6.61 -4.40 -19.77
CA PHE A 243 -6.70 -4.95 -18.43
C PHE A 243 -6.25 -3.89 -17.40
N ASN A 244 -7.20 -3.31 -16.67
CA ASN A 244 -6.96 -2.38 -15.56
C ASN A 244 -6.90 -3.15 -14.23
N TYR A 245 -5.82 -2.93 -13.46
CA TYR A 245 -5.49 -3.76 -12.31
C TYR A 245 -5.89 -3.10 -10.97
N GLU A 246 -6.77 -3.73 -10.21
CA GLU A 246 -6.91 -3.50 -8.77
C GLU A 246 -5.87 -4.33 -8.03
N LEU A 247 -5.19 -3.76 -7.02
CA LEU A 247 -4.27 -4.55 -6.20
C LEU A 247 -5.04 -5.58 -5.39
N ASN A 248 -4.46 -6.79 -5.32
CA ASN A 248 -4.98 -7.89 -4.51
C ASN A 248 -4.88 -7.61 -3.01
N SER A 249 -5.38 -8.55 -2.21
CA SER A 249 -5.26 -8.49 -0.75
C SER A 249 -3.82 -8.54 -0.21
N THR A 250 -2.80 -8.68 -1.06
CA THR A 250 -1.38 -8.62 -0.67
C THR A 250 -0.67 -7.38 -1.22
N LEU A 251 -1.41 -6.37 -1.70
CA LEU A 251 -0.87 -5.11 -2.20
C LEU A 251 0.16 -5.24 -3.35
N GLY A 252 0.11 -6.32 -4.13
CA GLY A 252 1.09 -6.58 -5.20
C GLY A 252 2.43 -7.14 -4.72
N PHE A 253 2.47 -7.66 -3.49
CA PHE A 253 3.57 -8.50 -3.00
C PHE A 253 3.14 -9.96 -2.99
N SER A 254 4.09 -10.90 -3.08
CA SER A 254 3.77 -12.33 -2.99
C SER A 254 3.19 -12.69 -1.61
N HIS A 255 3.55 -11.92 -0.57
CA HIS A 255 3.08 -12.15 0.79
C HIS A 255 3.09 -10.91 1.67
N ILE A 256 2.23 -10.87 2.70
CA ILE A 256 2.31 -9.88 3.78
C ILE A 256 2.53 -10.61 5.12
N TYR A 257 3.67 -10.37 5.74
CA TYR A 257 3.99 -10.82 7.09
C TYR A 257 3.66 -9.73 8.11
N VAL A 258 3.04 -10.12 9.22
CA VAL A 258 2.88 -9.29 10.42
C VAL A 258 3.70 -9.91 11.54
N LEU A 259 4.82 -9.29 11.87
CA LEU A 259 5.73 -9.69 12.92
C LEU A 259 5.27 -9.13 14.27
N GLY A 260 4.96 -10.01 15.21
CA GLY A 260 4.52 -9.61 16.55
C GLY A 260 4.75 -10.67 17.60
N LEU A 261 4.84 -10.25 18.85
CA LEU A 261 4.91 -11.19 19.98
C LEU A 261 3.55 -11.85 20.20
N GLU A 262 3.51 -13.15 20.48
CA GLU A 262 2.24 -13.86 20.76
C GLU A 262 1.49 -13.29 21.96
N SER A 263 2.20 -12.63 22.88
CA SER A 263 1.64 -11.94 24.04
C SER A 263 0.90 -10.64 23.70
N ARG A 264 1.23 -9.98 22.57
CA ARG A 264 0.64 -8.69 22.14
C ARG A 264 -0.68 -8.86 21.39
N ARG A 265 -1.62 -9.55 22.03
CA ARG A 265 -2.98 -9.74 21.48
C ARG A 265 -3.72 -8.43 21.26
N ASP A 266 -3.45 -7.43 22.08
CA ASP A 266 -4.01 -6.09 21.99
C ASP A 266 -3.71 -5.40 20.64
N ARG A 267 -2.54 -5.65 20.07
CA ARG A 267 -2.13 -5.17 18.73
C ARG A 267 -2.66 -6.06 17.64
N ARG A 268 -2.50 -7.37 17.80
CA ARG A 268 -2.98 -8.38 16.83
C ARG A 268 -4.47 -8.23 16.54
N GLU A 269 -5.31 -8.07 17.56
CA GLU A 269 -6.76 -7.92 17.39
C GLU A 269 -7.11 -6.69 16.53
N LYS A 270 -6.35 -5.58 16.65
CA LYS A 270 -6.55 -4.40 15.80
C LYS A 270 -6.14 -4.67 14.36
N LEU A 271 -4.99 -5.31 14.15
CA LEU A 271 -4.52 -5.67 12.81
C LEU A 271 -5.44 -6.69 12.13
N GLU A 272 -6.04 -7.63 12.86
CA GLU A 272 -7.06 -8.54 12.33
C GLU A 272 -8.34 -7.80 11.88
N VAL A 273 -8.69 -6.68 12.53
CA VAL A 273 -9.77 -5.82 12.05
C VAL A 273 -9.34 -5.06 10.79
N LEU A 274 -8.13 -4.49 10.76
CA LEU A 274 -7.60 -3.81 9.58
C LEU A 274 -7.51 -4.75 8.37
N GLU A 275 -7.04 -5.98 8.57
CA GLU A 275 -7.00 -7.02 7.54
C GLU A 275 -8.36 -7.17 6.86
N LYS A 276 -9.43 -7.31 7.65
CA LYS A 276 -10.80 -7.46 7.13
C LYS A 276 -11.32 -6.19 6.47
N LYS A 277 -11.05 -5.03 7.07
CA LYS A 277 -11.60 -3.74 6.64
C LYS A 277 -10.94 -3.19 5.38
N LEU A 278 -9.63 -3.40 5.25
CA LEU A 278 -8.84 -3.00 4.09
C LEU A 278 -8.74 -4.11 3.03
N ASN A 279 -9.42 -5.26 3.26
CA ASN A 279 -9.34 -6.45 2.43
C ASN A 279 -7.89 -6.91 2.17
N LEU A 280 -7.08 -6.90 3.22
CA LEU A 280 -5.70 -7.41 3.18
C LEU A 280 -5.67 -8.88 3.60
N LYS A 281 -4.54 -9.54 3.40
CA LYS A 281 -4.30 -10.93 3.81
C LYS A 281 -2.98 -10.98 4.56
N PHE A 282 -3.04 -11.10 5.87
CA PHE A 282 -1.88 -11.10 6.75
C PHE A 282 -1.50 -12.53 7.17
N GLU A 283 -0.21 -12.83 7.20
CA GLU A 283 0.34 -13.96 7.95
C GLU A 283 1.01 -13.43 9.22
N PHE A 284 0.38 -13.67 10.36
CA PHE A 284 0.97 -13.34 11.66
C PHE A 284 2.14 -14.29 11.94
N PHE A 285 3.35 -13.74 11.94
CA PHE A 285 4.60 -14.44 12.19
C PHE A 285 5.04 -14.19 13.64
N PRO A 286 5.26 -15.26 14.44
CA PRO A 286 5.63 -15.10 15.84
C PRO A 286 7.04 -14.53 15.97
N ALA A 287 7.15 -13.36 16.61
CA ALA A 287 8.43 -12.77 16.97
C ALA A 287 9.14 -13.60 18.04
N VAL A 288 10.48 -13.61 17.97
CA VAL A 288 11.32 -14.21 19.00
C VAL A 288 11.17 -13.38 20.28
N PRO A 289 10.78 -13.98 21.42
CA PRO A 289 10.76 -13.28 22.70
C PRO A 289 12.19 -13.03 23.19
N GLN A 290 12.45 -11.87 23.80
CA GLN A 290 13.76 -11.57 24.39
C GLN A 290 14.13 -12.52 25.55
N GLU A 291 13.14 -13.20 26.13
CA GLU A 291 13.31 -14.19 27.19
C GLU A 291 13.85 -15.53 26.66
N ASP A 292 13.75 -15.79 25.34
CA ASP A 292 14.24 -17.02 24.70
C ASP A 292 15.75 -16.97 24.46
N LYS A 293 16.51 -17.14 25.55
CA LYS A 293 17.99 -17.14 25.52
C LYS A 293 18.59 -18.17 24.55
N LYS A 294 17.88 -19.25 24.24
CA LYS A 294 18.36 -20.28 23.32
C LYS A 294 18.25 -19.77 21.88
N ALA A 295 17.12 -19.17 21.52
CA ALA A 295 16.95 -18.56 20.21
C ALA A 295 17.96 -17.43 19.98
N LEU A 296 18.21 -16.57 20.99
CA LEU A 296 19.17 -15.46 20.87
C LEU A 296 20.63 -15.89 20.59
N GLN A 297 20.96 -17.18 20.72
CA GLN A 297 22.28 -17.74 20.42
C GLN A 297 22.35 -18.40 19.02
N GLU A 298 21.26 -18.38 18.23
CA GLU A 298 21.22 -18.97 16.87
C GLU A 298 22.18 -18.25 15.90
N LEU A 299 22.41 -16.95 16.10
CA LEU A 299 23.37 -16.15 15.35
C LEU A 299 24.49 -15.67 16.28
N GLU A 300 25.68 -15.45 15.73
CA GLU A 300 26.80 -14.94 16.53
C GLU A 300 26.59 -13.44 16.82
N LEU A 301 26.53 -13.06 18.10
CA LEU A 301 26.46 -11.68 18.55
C LEU A 301 27.88 -11.10 18.74
N LYS A 302 28.22 -10.06 17.97
CA LYS A 302 29.51 -9.36 18.05
C LYS A 302 29.46 -8.06 18.84
N ASP A 303 28.33 -7.36 18.86
CA ASP A 303 28.15 -6.16 19.68
C ASP A 303 27.49 -6.51 21.03
N PRO A 304 28.25 -6.49 22.14
CA PRO A 304 27.71 -6.81 23.46
C PRO A 304 26.79 -5.71 24.02
N ASN A 305 26.71 -4.53 23.39
CA ASN A 305 25.87 -3.42 23.85
C ASN A 305 24.42 -3.51 23.36
N LEU A 306 24.11 -4.40 22.42
CA LEU A 306 22.75 -4.60 21.95
C LEU A 306 21.89 -5.21 23.07
N MET A 307 20.73 -4.60 23.29
CA MET A 307 19.75 -5.10 24.25
C MET A 307 19.16 -6.43 23.78
N PRO A 308 18.80 -7.37 24.68
CA PRO A 308 18.14 -8.62 24.30
C PRO A 308 16.92 -8.42 23.39
N ALA A 309 16.10 -7.39 23.63
CA ALA A 309 14.97 -7.03 22.77
C ALA A 309 15.38 -6.64 21.33
N GLN A 310 16.52 -5.96 21.16
CA GLN A 310 17.05 -5.62 19.84
C GLN A 310 17.57 -6.85 19.11
N VAL A 311 18.26 -7.75 19.80
CA VAL A 311 18.72 -9.04 19.24
C VAL A 311 17.53 -9.93 18.87
N ALA A 312 16.49 -9.95 19.71
CA ALA A 312 15.24 -10.66 19.45
C ALA A 312 14.51 -10.12 18.21
N CYS A 313 14.37 -8.81 18.09
CA CYS A 313 13.83 -8.16 16.89
C CYS A 313 14.65 -8.53 15.66
N TYR A 314 15.98 -8.40 15.72
CA TYR A 314 16.88 -8.76 14.62
C TYR A 314 16.67 -10.21 14.15
N LEU A 315 16.67 -11.16 15.09
CA LEU A 315 16.50 -12.57 14.77
C LEU A 315 15.11 -12.87 14.19
N SER A 316 14.09 -12.13 14.62
CA SER A 316 12.74 -12.26 14.10
C SER A 316 12.64 -11.88 12.63
N HIS A 317 13.27 -10.77 12.23
CA HIS A 317 13.38 -10.38 10.81
C HIS A 317 14.19 -11.41 10.02
N TYR A 318 15.31 -11.88 10.56
CA TYR A 318 16.13 -12.93 9.95
C TYR A 318 15.32 -14.21 9.67
N LYS A 319 14.46 -14.63 10.61
CA LYS A 319 13.58 -15.81 10.44
C LYS A 319 12.51 -15.59 9.36
N ILE A 320 11.96 -14.39 9.23
CA ILE A 320 11.06 -14.04 8.12
C ILE A 320 11.79 -14.14 6.78
N TYR A 321 13.00 -13.59 6.68
CA TYR A 321 13.83 -13.68 5.47
C TYR A 321 14.10 -15.14 5.06
N GLN A 322 14.44 -16.01 6.02
CA GLN A 322 14.59 -17.44 5.77
C GLN A 322 13.28 -18.08 5.29
N SER A 323 12.14 -17.73 5.89
CA SER A 323 10.81 -18.22 5.48
C SER A 323 10.48 -17.84 4.04
N ILE A 324 10.76 -16.60 3.62
CA ILE A 324 10.52 -16.13 2.26
C ILE A 324 11.29 -17.00 1.24
N ILE A 325 12.59 -17.23 1.48
CA ILE A 325 13.41 -18.08 0.60
C ILE A 325 12.92 -19.53 0.60
N GLN A 326 12.62 -20.09 1.77
CA GLN A 326 12.18 -21.48 1.90
C GLN A 326 10.84 -21.72 1.17
N ARG A 327 9.94 -20.74 1.21
CA ARG A 327 8.62 -20.81 0.56
C ARG A 327 8.65 -20.36 -0.91
N GLY A 328 9.77 -19.78 -1.35
CA GLY A 328 9.95 -19.32 -2.71
C GLY A 328 9.11 -18.09 -3.06
N TYR A 329 8.84 -17.21 -2.09
CA TYR A 329 8.18 -15.93 -2.38
C TYR A 329 9.14 -14.96 -3.07
N ASP A 330 8.64 -14.22 -4.06
CA ASP A 330 9.46 -13.30 -4.86
C ASP A 330 9.56 -11.90 -4.22
N SER A 331 8.54 -11.52 -3.47
CA SER A 331 8.55 -10.34 -2.61
C SER A 331 7.69 -10.55 -1.38
N ALA A 332 7.98 -9.80 -0.32
CA ALA A 332 7.11 -9.75 0.84
C ALA A 332 7.08 -8.37 1.46
N LEU A 333 5.89 -7.92 1.84
CA LEU A 333 5.69 -6.81 2.77
C LEU A 333 5.82 -7.33 4.19
N ILE A 334 6.70 -6.71 4.98
CA ILE A 334 6.96 -7.05 6.37
C ILE A 334 6.48 -5.87 7.21
N LEU A 335 5.59 -6.19 8.13
CA LEU A 335 4.95 -5.26 9.05
C LEU A 335 5.30 -5.64 10.48
N GLU A 336 5.58 -4.68 11.35
CA GLU A 336 5.58 -4.91 12.80
C GLU A 336 4.13 -4.81 13.33
N ASP A 337 3.85 -5.41 14.49
CA ASP A 337 2.50 -5.48 15.05
C ASP A 337 1.94 -4.11 15.53
N ASP A 338 2.78 -3.09 15.60
CA ASP A 338 2.40 -1.72 15.97
C ASP A 338 2.17 -0.79 14.78
N VAL A 339 1.99 -1.32 13.57
CA VAL A 339 1.78 -0.53 12.35
C VAL A 339 0.34 0.01 12.21
N ASP A 340 0.22 1.22 11.66
CA ASP A 340 -1.00 1.81 11.13
C ASP A 340 -0.78 2.20 9.65
N PHE A 341 -1.87 2.32 8.89
CA PHE A 341 -1.86 2.47 7.43
C PHE A 341 -2.68 3.68 7.00
N GLU A 342 -2.31 4.29 5.87
CA GLU A 342 -3.26 5.12 5.13
C GLU A 342 -4.50 4.29 4.76
N LEU A 343 -5.68 4.86 4.95
CA LEU A 343 -6.94 4.20 4.63
C LEU A 343 -7.01 3.73 3.17
N ASN A 344 -6.42 4.49 2.25
CA ASN A 344 -6.35 4.17 0.82
C ASN A 344 -5.03 3.48 0.43
N ILE A 345 -4.40 2.72 1.34
CA ILE A 345 -3.10 2.05 1.11
C ILE A 345 -3.05 1.26 -0.20
N ALA A 346 -4.12 0.55 -0.56
CA ALA A 346 -4.19 -0.19 -1.82
C ALA A 346 -4.02 0.73 -3.05
N SER A 347 -4.66 1.89 -3.07
CA SER A 347 -4.49 2.85 -4.17
C SER A 347 -3.07 3.44 -4.19
N ILE A 348 -2.51 3.72 -3.01
CA ILE A 348 -1.17 4.29 -2.90
C ILE A 348 -0.12 3.32 -3.43
N ILE A 349 -0.15 2.06 -2.98
CA ILE A 349 0.79 1.04 -3.44
C ILE A 349 0.56 0.73 -4.93
N ALA A 350 -0.69 0.71 -5.42
CA ALA A 350 -0.97 0.43 -6.82
C ALA A 350 -0.28 1.42 -7.76
N ASN A 351 -0.26 2.70 -7.36
CA ASN A 351 0.32 3.77 -8.16
C ASN A 351 1.84 3.86 -8.00
N THR A 352 2.37 3.50 -6.83
CA THR A 352 3.79 3.70 -6.50
C THR A 352 4.62 2.47 -6.82
N TYR A 353 4.08 1.26 -6.67
CA TYR A 353 4.75 0.01 -7.04
C TYR A 353 5.07 -0.03 -8.54
N ARG A 354 4.21 0.55 -9.39
CA ARG A 354 4.40 0.69 -10.84
C ARG A 354 5.65 1.43 -11.27
N VAL A 355 6.13 2.34 -10.43
CA VAL A 355 7.28 3.20 -10.74
C VAL A 355 8.51 2.78 -9.95
N LEU A 356 8.38 1.75 -9.11
CA LEU A 356 9.49 1.18 -8.37
C LEU A 356 10.47 0.56 -9.37
N PRO A 357 11.75 0.96 -9.35
CA PRO A 357 12.72 0.41 -10.29
C PRO A 357 12.82 -1.09 -10.15
N SER A 358 12.89 -1.82 -11.27
CA SER A 358 12.94 -3.28 -11.25
C SER A 358 14.20 -3.83 -10.59
N ASP A 359 15.17 -3.03 -10.14
CA ASP A 359 16.28 -3.47 -9.29
C ASP A 359 16.13 -3.18 -7.79
N TRP A 360 14.93 -2.89 -7.33
CA TRP A 360 14.66 -2.67 -5.91
C TRP A 360 14.97 -3.91 -5.07
N ASP A 361 15.69 -3.69 -3.96
CA ASP A 361 15.97 -4.71 -2.95
C ASP A 361 15.07 -4.53 -1.73
N VAL A 362 14.90 -3.26 -1.33
CA VAL A 362 14.10 -2.85 -0.17
C VAL A 362 13.25 -1.66 -0.54
N TYR A 363 11.95 -1.72 -0.24
CA TYR A 363 11.00 -0.63 -0.46
C TYR A 363 10.31 -0.23 0.84
N TYR A 364 10.67 0.93 1.39
CA TYR A 364 10.09 1.45 2.63
C TYR A 364 8.77 2.18 2.36
N ILE A 365 7.70 1.67 2.98
CA ILE A 365 6.37 2.29 2.96
C ILE A 365 6.16 3.12 4.23
N GLY A 366 6.86 2.74 5.31
CA GLY A 366 7.00 3.46 6.57
C GLY A 366 8.46 3.54 7.01
N TYR A 367 8.84 4.66 7.62
CA TYR A 367 10.17 4.93 8.19
C TYR A 367 10.05 6.01 9.28
N CYS A 368 11.09 6.18 10.10
CA CYS A 368 11.05 7.11 11.23
C CYS A 368 11.79 8.44 11.02
N ASP A 369 12.70 8.55 10.03
CA ASP A 369 13.53 9.75 9.87
C ASP A 369 12.92 10.76 8.90
N TYR A 370 12.82 12.02 9.33
CA TYR A 370 12.31 13.11 8.49
C TYR A 370 13.25 13.45 7.31
N MET A 371 14.55 13.18 7.45
CA MET A 371 15.53 13.37 6.39
C MET A 371 15.27 12.47 5.20
N GLU A 372 14.49 11.40 5.36
CA GLU A 372 14.07 10.55 4.25
C GLU A 372 13.28 11.35 3.20
N ARG A 373 12.52 12.37 3.62
CA ARG A 373 11.77 13.27 2.71
C ARG A 373 12.66 14.14 1.82
N SER A 374 13.97 14.19 2.07
CA SER A 374 14.92 14.99 1.29
C SER A 374 15.51 14.25 0.08
N GLY A 375 15.10 13.01 -0.17
CA GLY A 375 15.59 12.21 -1.29
C GLY A 375 15.19 12.74 -2.67
N TYR A 376 16.01 12.42 -3.68
CA TYR A 376 15.75 12.81 -5.07
C TYR A 376 14.57 12.02 -5.65
N ILE A 377 13.52 12.73 -6.07
CA ILE A 377 12.36 12.15 -6.76
C ILE A 377 12.84 11.43 -8.02
N LEU A 378 12.44 10.17 -8.19
CA LEU A 378 12.63 9.48 -9.47
C LEU A 378 11.76 10.19 -10.52
N ASP A 379 12.42 10.72 -11.55
CA ASP A 379 11.89 11.65 -12.54
C ASP A 379 10.46 11.28 -13.03
N GLY A 380 9.49 12.18 -12.81
CA GLY A 380 8.22 12.31 -13.55
C GLY A 380 7.20 11.14 -13.66
N GLN A 381 7.44 9.93 -13.16
CA GLN A 381 6.61 8.77 -13.55
C GLN A 381 5.50 8.34 -12.56
N SER A 382 5.43 8.89 -11.34
CA SER A 382 4.27 8.62 -10.49
C SER A 382 3.06 9.42 -10.97
N ASN A 383 2.05 8.73 -11.49
CA ASN A 383 0.72 9.32 -11.75
C ASN A 383 -0.01 9.69 -10.45
N SER A 384 0.54 9.37 -9.28
CA SER A 384 -0.01 9.84 -8.00
C SER A 384 0.43 11.28 -7.76
N PRO A 385 -0.51 12.25 -7.72
CA PRO A 385 -0.17 13.66 -7.50
C PRO A 385 0.44 13.92 -6.12
N PHE A 386 0.29 12.97 -5.18
CA PHE A 386 0.67 13.14 -3.78
C PHE A 386 1.77 12.19 -3.30
N TYR A 387 1.75 10.92 -3.72
CA TYR A 387 2.72 9.91 -3.27
C TYR A 387 3.78 9.62 -4.34
N LYS A 388 5.05 9.69 -3.97
CA LYS A 388 6.20 9.52 -4.87
C LYS A 388 7.17 8.49 -4.33
N VAL A 389 7.80 7.75 -5.24
CA VAL A 389 8.91 6.86 -4.93
C VAL A 389 10.22 7.62 -5.17
N HIS A 390 11.12 7.55 -4.20
CA HIS A 390 12.47 8.11 -4.34
C HIS A 390 13.51 7.09 -3.88
N ARG A 391 14.76 7.28 -4.29
CA ARG A 391 15.89 6.50 -3.75
C ARG A 391 16.07 6.86 -2.28
N SER A 392 16.21 5.85 -1.42
CA SER A 392 16.26 6.08 0.02
C SER A 392 17.55 6.77 0.47
N VAL A 393 17.47 7.51 1.57
CA VAL A 393 18.60 8.30 2.11
C VAL A 393 18.96 7.85 3.53
N MET A 394 17.96 7.74 4.39
CA MET A 394 18.03 7.35 5.79
C MET A 394 16.72 6.67 6.27
N PRO A 395 16.28 5.55 5.64
CA PRO A 395 15.04 4.88 6.01
C PRO A 395 15.23 3.97 7.23
N VAL A 396 15.37 4.57 8.41
CA VAL A 396 15.45 3.84 9.69
C VAL A 396 14.07 3.39 10.16
N CYS A 397 14.05 2.42 11.09
CA CYS A 397 12.88 1.60 11.47
C CYS A 397 12.46 0.56 10.42
N THR A 398 11.79 -0.50 10.86
CA THR A 398 11.37 -1.64 10.03
C THR A 398 9.89 -1.99 10.21
N HIS A 399 9.08 -1.04 10.68
CA HIS A 399 7.67 -1.27 11.00
C HIS A 399 6.77 -1.49 9.77
N GLY A 400 7.19 -1.03 8.59
CA GLY A 400 6.44 -1.22 7.35
C GLY A 400 7.32 -1.07 6.12
N TYR A 401 7.87 -2.18 5.63
CA TYR A 401 8.78 -2.20 4.47
C TYR A 401 8.63 -3.51 3.71
N ALA A 402 8.85 -3.46 2.39
CA ALA A 402 8.87 -4.61 1.54
C ALA A 402 10.31 -4.98 1.15
N VAL A 403 10.51 -6.27 0.87
CA VAL A 403 11.78 -6.83 0.40
C VAL A 403 11.54 -7.69 -0.84
N SER A 404 12.44 -7.57 -1.81
CA SER A 404 12.47 -8.49 -2.96
C SER A 404 13.31 -9.72 -2.61
N ARG A 405 13.12 -10.83 -3.33
CA ARG A 405 13.93 -12.04 -3.18
C ARG A 405 15.42 -11.77 -3.35
N ALA A 406 15.80 -10.95 -4.33
CA ALA A 406 17.17 -10.51 -4.54
C ALA A 406 17.71 -9.73 -3.33
N GLY A 407 16.90 -8.81 -2.78
CA GLY A 407 17.23 -8.08 -1.56
C GLY A 407 17.46 -8.99 -0.37
N ILE A 408 16.60 -10.00 -0.17
CA ILE A 408 16.72 -10.96 0.93
C ILE A 408 18.00 -11.78 0.84
N LEU A 409 18.38 -12.23 -0.36
CA LEU A 409 19.61 -13.00 -0.53
C LEU A 409 20.84 -12.16 -0.20
N LYS A 410 20.86 -10.89 -0.63
CA LYS A 410 21.91 -9.92 -0.23
C LYS A 410 21.91 -9.71 1.29
N LEU A 411 20.74 -9.56 1.91
CA LEU A 411 20.63 -9.39 3.36
C LEU A 411 21.16 -10.63 4.11
N LEU A 412 20.75 -11.83 3.73
CA LEU A 412 21.17 -13.08 4.38
C LEU A 412 22.70 -13.33 4.27
N GLU A 413 23.37 -12.84 3.22
CA GLU A 413 24.84 -12.86 3.11
C GLU A 413 25.54 -12.00 4.20
N HIS A 414 24.85 -11.01 4.77
CA HIS A 414 25.42 -9.99 5.66
C HIS A 414 24.80 -9.94 7.06
N LEU A 415 23.72 -10.67 7.34
CA LEU A 415 23.02 -10.62 8.63
C LEU A 415 23.64 -11.52 9.72
N ASN A 416 24.70 -12.29 9.42
CA ASN A 416 25.42 -13.11 10.39
C ASN A 416 26.93 -12.85 10.25
N PRO A 417 27.64 -12.35 11.29
CA PRO A 417 27.18 -12.12 12.67
C PRO A 417 26.36 -10.83 12.89
N ILE A 418 25.63 -10.77 14.01
CA ILE A 418 24.90 -9.58 14.48
C ILE A 418 25.90 -8.57 15.04
N THR A 419 26.01 -7.40 14.41
CA THR A 419 26.94 -6.32 14.78
C THR A 419 26.26 -5.00 15.16
N GLU A 420 24.98 -4.86 14.83
CA GLU A 420 24.15 -3.67 15.06
C GLU A 420 22.66 -4.07 14.96
N THR A 421 21.72 -3.13 15.11
CA THR A 421 20.28 -3.39 14.90
C THR A 421 19.96 -3.67 13.43
N VAL A 422 18.83 -4.33 13.16
CA VAL A 422 18.49 -4.79 11.79
C VAL A 422 18.29 -3.61 10.83
N ASP A 423 17.64 -2.55 11.28
CA ASP A 423 17.45 -1.31 10.52
C ASP A 423 18.79 -0.60 10.23
N SER A 424 19.68 -0.52 11.22
CA SER A 424 21.04 0.03 11.03
C SER A 424 21.86 -0.81 10.04
N THR A 425 21.70 -2.14 10.07
CA THR A 425 22.37 -3.05 9.13
C THR A 425 21.90 -2.79 7.70
N ILE A 426 20.59 -2.69 7.47
CA ILE A 426 20.02 -2.38 6.14
C ILE A 426 20.52 -1.01 5.67
N LEU A 427 20.51 0.00 6.55
CA LEU A 427 21.02 1.34 6.24
C LEU A 427 22.50 1.32 5.85
N ARG A 428 23.35 0.58 6.57
CA ARG A 428 24.78 0.45 6.24
C ARG A 428 24.97 -0.22 4.87
N LEU A 429 24.25 -1.31 4.61
CA LEU A 429 24.33 -2.02 3.32
C LEU A 429 23.83 -1.16 2.16
N MET A 430 22.79 -0.35 2.39
CA MET A 430 22.33 0.64 1.42
C MET A 430 23.41 1.69 1.14
N ARG A 431 24.03 2.27 2.17
CA ARG A 431 25.12 3.25 2.01
C ARG A 431 26.35 2.67 1.32
N ALA A 432 26.61 1.37 1.49
CA ALA A 432 27.66 0.65 0.79
C ALA A 432 27.33 0.35 -0.68
N GLY A 433 26.10 0.62 -1.13
CA GLY A 433 25.62 0.28 -2.47
C GLY A 433 25.30 -1.20 -2.67
N THR A 434 25.28 -1.99 -1.59
CA THR A 434 24.90 -3.41 -1.63
C THR A 434 23.39 -3.59 -1.80
N ILE A 435 22.61 -2.71 -1.15
CA ILE A 435 21.14 -2.73 -1.17
C ILE A 435 20.62 -1.50 -1.93
N ASN A 436 19.85 -1.72 -2.99
CA ASN A 436 19.05 -0.69 -3.65
C ASN A 436 17.77 -0.47 -2.87
N SER A 437 17.76 0.59 -2.08
CA SER A 437 16.62 0.96 -1.28
C SER A 437 15.86 2.13 -1.90
N PHE A 438 14.54 2.02 -1.88
CA PHE A 438 13.61 3.06 -2.26
C PHE A 438 12.59 3.30 -1.16
N SER A 439 12.02 4.50 -1.11
CA SER A 439 11.07 4.90 -0.08
C SER A 439 9.89 5.65 -0.69
N LEU A 440 8.75 5.53 -0.03
CA LEU A 440 7.52 6.24 -0.35
C LEU A 440 7.45 7.58 0.39
N VAL A 441 7.28 8.68 -0.35
CA VAL A 441 7.13 10.04 0.23
C VAL A 441 5.83 10.70 -0.25
N PRO A 442 4.98 11.20 0.68
CA PRO A 442 5.07 10.94 2.12
C PRO A 442 4.84 9.44 2.42
N LEU A 443 5.29 8.97 3.57
CA LEU A 443 5.05 7.58 3.98
C LEU A 443 3.55 7.25 4.05
N ALA A 444 3.22 5.97 3.93
CA ALA A 444 1.84 5.49 4.05
C ALA A 444 1.64 4.49 5.21
N MET A 445 2.69 4.23 5.99
CA MET A 445 2.66 3.38 7.19
C MET A 445 3.44 4.01 8.35
N VAL A 446 2.84 4.09 9.53
CA VAL A 446 3.46 4.64 10.75
C VAL A 446 3.41 3.64 11.89
N GLN A 447 4.24 3.85 12.92
CA GLN A 447 4.06 3.16 14.19
C GLN A 447 2.99 3.87 15.01
N TRP A 448 1.95 3.15 15.40
CA TRP A 448 1.03 3.59 16.43
C TRP A 448 1.73 3.47 17.78
N ARG A 449 2.13 4.60 18.37
CA ARG A 449 2.71 4.66 19.72
C ARG A 449 1.89 5.60 20.60
N SER A 450 1.61 5.17 21.84
CA SER A 450 0.93 5.99 22.84
C SER A 450 1.46 5.69 24.25
N SER A 451 1.03 6.45 25.25
CA SER A 451 1.39 6.18 26.66
C SER A 451 0.94 4.79 27.13
N ILE A 452 -0.10 4.23 26.51
CA ILE A 452 -0.61 2.89 26.80
C ILE A 452 -0.22 1.84 25.76
N ASN A 453 0.45 2.26 24.68
CA ASN A 453 1.08 1.38 23.69
C ASN A 453 2.57 1.76 23.49
N PRO A 454 3.44 1.49 24.49
CA PRO A 454 4.87 1.74 24.37
C PRO A 454 5.54 0.74 23.43
N SER A 455 6.76 1.06 22.96
CA SER A 455 7.60 0.13 22.21
C SER A 455 8.04 -1.04 23.11
N ASP A 456 7.99 -2.27 22.59
CA ASP A 456 8.52 -3.46 23.29
C ASP A 456 10.06 -3.52 23.25
N ILE A 457 10.70 -2.76 22.36
CA ILE A 457 12.16 -2.70 22.21
C ILE A 457 12.75 -1.56 23.04
N ALA A 458 12.12 -0.39 23.00
CA ALA A 458 12.62 0.83 23.64
C ALA A 458 11.48 1.57 24.39
N PRO A 459 10.93 0.99 25.47
CA PRO A 459 9.75 1.53 26.17
C PRO A 459 10.00 2.90 26.81
N GLU A 460 11.26 3.24 27.12
CA GLU A 460 11.63 4.52 27.72
C GLU A 460 11.70 5.68 26.70
N PHE A 461 11.83 5.37 25.40
CA PHE A 461 11.87 6.36 24.34
C PHE A 461 10.45 6.82 23.98
N ARG A 462 10.00 7.90 24.63
CA ARG A 462 8.69 8.56 24.39
C ARG A 462 8.72 9.58 23.24
N PHE A 463 9.74 9.57 22.39
CA PHE A 463 9.88 10.58 21.33
C PHE A 463 8.83 10.38 20.24
N HIS A 464 7.98 11.40 20.10
CA HIS A 464 6.96 11.51 19.06
C HIS A 464 7.59 12.20 17.84
N TYR A 465 8.33 11.48 17.01
CA TYR A 465 8.55 11.97 15.65
C TYR A 465 7.24 11.75 14.89
N PHE A 466 6.35 12.74 15.00
CA PHE A 466 5.03 12.75 14.37
C PHE A 466 5.19 12.90 12.85
N ILE A 467 5.54 11.81 12.18
CA ILE A 467 5.07 11.67 10.81
C ILE A 467 3.68 11.06 10.92
N SER A 468 2.66 11.89 10.73
CA SER A 468 1.27 11.46 10.74
C SER A 468 0.83 11.02 9.36
N LEU A 469 -0.02 9.99 9.33
CA LEU A 469 -0.82 9.65 8.17
C LEU A 469 -1.82 10.78 7.89
N GLN A 470 -2.26 10.92 6.64
CA GLN A 470 -3.38 11.78 6.26
C GLN A 470 -4.70 11.19 6.73
N HIS A 471 -4.89 9.89 6.55
CA HIS A 471 -6.10 9.17 6.95
C HIS A 471 -5.71 7.86 7.65
N SER A 472 -5.49 7.91 8.96
CA SER A 472 -5.21 6.72 9.77
C SER A 472 -6.35 5.70 9.66
N ALA A 473 -6.01 4.46 9.30
CA ALA A 473 -6.97 3.36 9.27
C ALA A 473 -7.41 2.97 10.69
N LEU A 474 -6.50 2.95 11.66
CA LEU A 474 -6.84 2.69 13.06
C LEU A 474 -7.83 3.72 13.63
N GLU A 475 -7.63 5.02 13.36
CA GLU A 475 -8.58 6.08 13.74
C GLU A 475 -9.91 5.93 13.01
N HIS A 476 -9.85 5.73 11.70
CA HIS A 476 -11.02 5.60 10.84
C HIS A 476 -11.94 4.45 11.28
N PHE A 477 -11.37 3.31 11.73
CA PHE A 477 -12.15 2.19 12.24
C PHE A 477 -12.39 2.25 13.76
N GLY A 478 -12.00 3.33 14.43
CA GLY A 478 -12.21 3.52 15.88
C GLY A 478 -11.45 2.51 16.74
N LEU A 479 -10.36 1.95 16.22
CA LEU A 479 -9.53 0.94 16.88
C LEU A 479 -8.54 1.54 17.86
N ILE A 480 -8.26 2.84 17.71
CA ILE A 480 -7.53 3.64 18.68
C ILE A 480 -8.44 4.77 19.14
N LYS A 481 -8.75 4.76 20.44
CA LYS A 481 -9.54 5.83 21.07
C LYS A 481 -8.65 6.97 21.58
N GLU A 482 -7.33 6.77 21.58
CA GLU A 482 -6.37 7.62 22.28
C GLU A 482 -5.62 8.62 21.39
N THR A 483 -5.85 8.62 20.07
CA THR A 483 -5.25 9.63 19.21
C THR A 483 -6.20 10.80 19.08
N ASN A 484 -5.61 11.99 19.12
CA ASN A 484 -6.26 13.28 18.99
C ASN A 484 -7.18 13.30 17.77
N ASN A 485 -8.46 12.99 17.96
CA ASN A 485 -9.38 12.80 16.86
C ASN A 485 -9.81 14.17 16.32
N THR A 486 -9.33 14.50 15.14
CA THR A 486 -9.71 15.72 14.41
C THR A 486 -10.82 15.49 13.41
N LEU A 487 -11.50 14.33 13.47
CA LEU A 487 -12.61 13.94 12.60
C LEU A 487 -12.21 13.90 11.12
N GLY A 488 -10.96 13.55 10.82
CA GLY A 488 -10.40 13.51 9.47
C GLY A 488 -10.02 14.88 8.88
N PHE A 489 -10.01 15.95 9.70
CA PHE A 489 -9.49 17.25 9.32
C PHE A 489 -8.06 17.44 9.85
N ASN A 490 -7.25 18.35 9.30
CA ASN A 490 -5.92 18.61 9.88
C ASN A 490 -6.01 19.33 11.24
N LYS A 491 -7.09 20.07 11.46
CA LYS A 491 -7.30 20.85 12.69
C LYS A 491 -8.79 20.99 13.01
N ILE A 492 -9.13 21.01 14.29
CA ILE A 492 -10.40 21.53 14.76
C ILE A 492 -10.13 22.85 15.48
N TYR A 493 -10.60 23.96 14.94
CA TYR A 493 -10.59 25.26 15.59
C TYR A 493 -11.87 25.45 16.40
N PHE A 494 -11.72 25.86 17.65
CA PHE A 494 -12.83 26.34 18.46
C PHE A 494 -12.67 27.84 18.71
N ILE A 495 -13.56 28.66 18.18
CA ILE A 495 -13.52 30.11 18.33
C ILE A 495 -14.13 30.48 19.68
N ASN A 496 -13.28 31.00 20.57
CA ASN A 496 -13.63 31.39 21.94
C ASN A 496 -13.96 32.88 22.02
N TYR A 497 -15.23 33.22 22.26
CA TYR A 497 -15.67 34.57 22.58
C TYR A 497 -15.59 34.81 24.10
N GLN A 498 -14.44 35.27 24.58
CA GLN A 498 -14.16 35.43 26.02
C GLN A 498 -15.13 36.39 26.74
N ASP A 499 -15.70 37.35 26.00
CA ASP A 499 -16.66 38.33 26.53
C ASP A 499 -18.12 37.82 26.54
N GLU A 500 -18.37 36.57 26.15
CA GLU A 500 -19.72 36.01 26.08
C GLU A 500 -20.23 35.58 27.48
N PRO A 501 -21.48 35.95 27.86
CA PRO A 501 -22.09 35.48 29.09
C PRO A 501 -22.12 33.95 29.15
N GLY A 502 -21.52 33.37 30.20
CA GLY A 502 -21.42 31.91 30.38
C GLY A 502 -20.16 31.25 29.81
N TYR A 503 -19.15 32.03 29.37
CA TYR A 503 -17.88 31.54 28.82
C TYR A 503 -17.21 30.41 29.64
N GLN A 504 -17.18 30.54 30.98
CA GLN A 504 -16.60 29.52 31.84
C GLN A 504 -17.35 28.18 31.77
N ASN A 505 -18.69 28.22 31.72
CA ASN A 505 -19.52 27.02 31.61
C ASN A 505 -19.33 26.35 30.23
N ILE A 506 -19.30 27.15 29.16
CA ILE A 506 -19.03 26.68 27.80
C ILE A 506 -17.67 25.97 27.72
N THR A 507 -16.62 26.57 28.27
CA THR A 507 -15.27 26.00 28.27
C THR A 507 -15.18 24.69 29.07
N GLU A 508 -15.84 24.63 30.23
CA GLU A 508 -15.88 23.41 31.05
C GLU A 508 -16.64 22.28 30.33
N LYS A 509 -17.78 22.58 29.72
CA LYS A 509 -18.58 21.66 28.92
C LYS A 509 -17.83 21.13 27.70
N LEU A 510 -17.15 22.02 26.97
CA LEU A 510 -16.30 21.65 25.84
C LEU A 510 -15.17 20.72 26.27
N THR A 511 -14.53 20.99 27.41
CA THR A 511 -13.46 20.13 27.94
C THR A 511 -13.99 18.73 28.25
N LYS A 512 -15.13 18.63 28.96
CA LYS A 512 -15.77 17.34 29.27
C LYS A 512 -16.16 16.58 27.99
N MET A 513 -16.70 17.27 26.99
CA MET A 513 -17.05 16.69 25.69
C MET A 513 -15.80 16.25 24.91
N SER A 514 -14.76 17.08 24.88
CA SER A 514 -13.44 16.82 24.28
C SER A 514 -12.87 15.52 24.81
N ASP A 515 -12.83 15.36 26.13
CA ASP A 515 -12.28 14.18 26.81
C ASP A 515 -13.09 12.93 26.50
N LYS A 516 -14.43 13.05 26.40
CA LYS A 516 -15.33 11.92 26.15
C LYS A 516 -15.30 11.46 24.70
N LEU A 517 -15.26 12.39 23.76
CA LEU A 517 -15.21 12.10 22.32
C LEU A 517 -13.77 11.97 21.79
N CYS A 518 -12.78 12.17 22.67
CA CYS A 518 -11.34 12.17 22.34
C CYS A 518 -10.99 13.19 21.24
N LEU A 519 -11.73 14.31 21.19
CA LEU A 519 -11.51 15.38 20.23
C LEU A 519 -10.37 16.29 20.69
N VAL A 520 -9.64 16.87 19.73
CA VAL A 520 -8.63 17.90 20.03
C VAL A 520 -8.98 19.22 19.38
N PHE A 521 -9.34 20.16 20.24
CA PHE A 521 -9.62 21.54 19.87
C PHE A 521 -8.35 22.39 19.94
N THR A 522 -8.20 23.25 18.94
CA THR A 522 -7.28 24.38 18.98
C THR A 522 -8.10 25.61 19.32
N ASN A 523 -7.97 26.05 20.57
CA ASN A 523 -8.60 27.27 21.04
C ASN A 523 -8.09 28.45 20.22
N PHE A 524 -9.03 29.19 19.65
CA PHE A 524 -8.77 30.40 18.90
C PHE A 524 -9.48 31.56 19.57
N ASP A 525 -8.72 32.43 20.25
CA ASP A 525 -9.31 33.58 20.92
C ASP A 525 -9.91 34.55 19.89
N SER A 526 -11.13 35.00 20.16
CA SER A 526 -11.83 35.92 19.27
C SER A 526 -11.06 37.22 19.08
N ILE A 527 -11.10 37.76 17.87
CA ILE A 527 -10.33 38.94 17.48
C ILE A 527 -11.15 40.21 17.72
N SER A 528 -10.59 41.15 18.50
CA SER A 528 -11.17 42.46 18.73
C SER A 528 -11.57 43.17 17.43
N SER A 529 -12.74 43.81 17.44
CA SER A 529 -13.28 44.61 16.33
C SER A 529 -12.49 45.89 16.03
N SER A 530 -11.43 46.21 16.78
CA SER A 530 -10.59 47.41 16.63
C SER A 530 -10.03 47.64 15.22
N LYS A 531 -9.91 46.57 14.41
CA LYS A 531 -9.47 46.63 13.00
C LYS A 531 -10.57 47.01 12.01
N ILE A 532 -11.84 47.00 12.43
CA ILE A 532 -12.99 47.41 11.62
C ILE A 532 -13.33 48.88 11.93
N ASN A 533 -13.64 49.65 10.89
CA ASN A 533 -14.02 51.06 11.02
C ASN A 533 -15.19 51.26 12.01
N GLN A 534 -15.03 52.18 12.97
CA GLN A 534 -16.04 52.48 13.99
C GLN A 534 -17.37 52.97 13.41
N LYS A 535 -17.39 53.53 12.19
CA LYS A 535 -18.62 53.96 11.49
C LYS A 535 -19.38 52.80 10.81
N ASN A 536 -18.90 51.57 10.93
CA ASN A 536 -19.53 50.40 10.35
C ASN A 536 -20.87 50.08 11.06
N LYS A 537 -21.92 49.78 10.27
CA LYS A 537 -23.30 49.56 10.73
C LYS A 537 -23.55 48.19 11.39
N LEU A 538 -22.62 47.24 11.29
CA LEU A 538 -22.73 45.92 11.91
C LEU A 538 -22.66 46.04 13.44
N LYS A 539 -23.30 45.09 14.14
CA LYS A 539 -23.16 44.96 15.60
C LYS A 539 -21.73 44.53 15.94
N GLU A 540 -21.25 44.89 17.13
CA GLU A 540 -19.89 44.52 17.57
C GLU A 540 -19.67 43.00 17.56
N SER A 541 -20.65 42.20 17.99
CA SER A 541 -20.56 40.72 17.92
C SER A 541 -20.39 40.20 16.49
N GLN A 542 -21.04 40.83 15.51
CA GLN A 542 -20.91 40.46 14.09
C GLN A 542 -19.52 40.82 13.55
N LYS A 543 -18.94 41.95 14.00
CA LYS A 543 -17.57 42.36 13.63
C LYS A 543 -16.52 41.40 14.18
N VAL A 544 -16.65 41.01 15.45
CA VAL A 544 -15.74 40.08 16.12
C VAL A 544 -15.80 38.70 15.47
N SER A 545 -17.00 38.16 15.21
CA SER A 545 -17.17 36.89 14.49
C SER A 545 -16.51 36.94 13.10
N TYR A 546 -16.80 37.98 12.31
CA TYR A 546 -16.23 38.16 10.98
C TYR A 546 -14.70 38.10 10.97
N LEU A 547 -14.04 38.86 11.85
CA LEU A 547 -12.58 38.90 11.93
C LEU A 547 -11.98 37.59 12.45
N SER A 548 -12.65 36.93 13.40
CA SER A 548 -12.17 35.69 14.01
C SER A 548 -12.13 34.56 12.98
N HIS A 549 -13.22 34.35 12.24
CA HIS A 549 -13.24 33.35 11.16
C HIS A 549 -12.26 33.67 10.03
N TYR A 550 -12.16 34.94 9.61
CA TYR A 550 -11.18 35.34 8.59
C TYR A 550 -9.75 34.96 9.00
N LYS A 551 -9.39 35.20 10.27
CA LYS A 551 -8.07 34.86 10.81
C LYS A 551 -7.84 33.35 10.93
N VAL A 552 -8.90 32.58 11.17
CA VAL A 552 -8.84 31.12 11.08
C VAL A 552 -8.52 30.68 9.64
N TYR A 553 -9.16 31.27 8.62
CA TYR A 553 -8.84 30.96 7.22
C TYR A 553 -7.39 31.28 6.85
N GLU A 554 -6.87 32.43 7.28
CA GLU A 554 -5.45 32.77 7.12
C GLU A 554 -4.55 31.75 7.84
N SER A 555 -4.94 31.27 9.02
CA SER A 555 -4.20 30.26 9.77
C SER A 555 -4.12 28.93 9.03
N ILE A 556 -5.21 28.50 8.40
CA ILE A 556 -5.24 27.29 7.54
C ILE A 556 -4.21 27.42 6.41
N ILE A 557 -4.17 28.58 5.74
CA ILE A 557 -3.26 28.83 4.62
C ILE A 557 -1.81 28.89 5.09
N ASN A 558 -1.52 29.70 6.11
CA ASN A 558 -0.16 29.96 6.58
C ASN A 558 0.53 28.72 7.16
N ASN A 559 -0.24 27.76 7.66
CA ASN A 559 0.27 26.49 8.19
C ASN A 559 0.14 25.32 7.20
N GLU A 560 -0.29 25.57 5.96
CA GLU A 560 -0.47 24.56 4.91
C GLU A 560 -1.38 23.39 5.33
N TYR A 561 -2.42 23.68 6.12
CA TYR A 561 -3.39 22.68 6.54
C TYR A 561 -4.34 22.34 5.39
N GLY A 562 -4.43 21.07 5.01
CA GLY A 562 -5.32 20.58 3.95
C GLY A 562 -6.81 20.85 4.19
N SER A 563 -7.25 20.85 5.45
CA SER A 563 -8.61 21.24 5.86
C SER A 563 -8.70 21.49 7.36
N ALA A 564 -9.71 22.26 7.79
CA ALA A 564 -10.01 22.41 9.21
C ALA A 564 -11.52 22.48 9.48
N LEU A 565 -11.94 21.87 10.58
CA LEU A 565 -13.27 22.04 11.17
C LEU A 565 -13.28 23.29 12.05
N ILE A 566 -14.30 24.12 11.91
CA ILE A 566 -14.47 25.38 12.63
C ILE A 566 -15.75 25.29 13.44
N LEU A 567 -15.61 25.48 14.74
CA LEU A 567 -16.67 25.38 15.73
C LEU A 567 -16.74 26.68 16.53
N GLU A 568 -17.95 27.12 16.87
CA GLU A 568 -18.16 28.25 17.78
C GLU A 568 -19.41 28.06 18.66
N GLY A 569 -19.39 28.70 19.82
CA GLY A 569 -20.53 28.76 20.73
C GLY A 569 -20.79 27.47 21.51
N ASP A 570 -21.98 27.40 22.12
CA ASP A 570 -22.42 26.23 22.90
C ASP A 570 -23.05 25.18 21.97
N MET A 571 -22.45 24.00 21.93
CA MET A 571 -22.79 22.95 20.97
C MET A 571 -23.16 21.63 21.65
N ASP A 572 -24.02 20.87 20.98
CA ASP A 572 -24.21 19.45 21.18
C ASP A 572 -23.68 18.70 19.95
N ILE A 573 -23.09 17.53 20.19
CA ILE A 573 -22.44 16.72 19.15
C ILE A 573 -23.05 15.32 19.17
N GLU A 574 -23.28 14.73 18.00
CA GLU A 574 -23.75 13.36 17.87
C GLU A 574 -22.67 12.38 18.39
N LEU A 575 -23.01 11.46 19.30
CA LEU A 575 -22.05 10.51 19.89
C LEU A 575 -21.32 9.66 18.85
N ARG A 576 -21.95 9.43 17.70
CA ARG A 576 -21.40 8.67 16.57
C ARG A 576 -20.59 9.54 15.60
N ILE A 577 -20.29 10.80 15.94
CA ILE A 577 -19.68 11.78 15.02
C ILE A 577 -18.44 11.22 14.31
N THR A 578 -17.58 10.47 15.00
CA THR A 578 -16.40 9.82 14.39
C THR A 578 -16.80 8.88 13.25
N SER A 579 -17.73 7.97 13.49
CA SER A 579 -18.21 7.02 12.47
C SER A 579 -18.98 7.70 11.33
N ILE A 580 -19.70 8.78 11.63
CA ILE A 580 -20.43 9.54 10.61
C ILE A 580 -19.45 10.31 9.72
N MET A 581 -18.43 10.94 10.31
CA MET A 581 -17.41 11.69 9.57
C MET A 581 -16.56 10.81 8.66
N VAL A 582 -16.28 9.57 9.08
CA VAL A 582 -15.67 8.52 8.26
C VAL A 582 -16.43 8.30 6.95
N ASP A 583 -17.73 8.11 7.04
CA ASP A 583 -18.56 7.88 5.85
C ASP A 583 -18.71 9.14 5.01
N ILE A 584 -18.78 10.32 5.64
CA ILE A 584 -18.81 11.62 4.97
C ILE A 584 -17.56 11.84 4.12
N HIS A 585 -16.35 11.62 4.68
CA HIS A 585 -15.10 11.79 3.94
C HIS A 585 -15.00 10.88 2.70
N ARG A 586 -15.64 9.70 2.72
CA ARG A 586 -15.71 8.80 1.56
C ARG A 586 -16.60 9.33 0.44
N ILE A 587 -17.69 10.02 0.77
CA ILE A 587 -18.68 10.51 -0.20
C ILE A 587 -18.50 11.99 -0.56
N LEU A 588 -17.66 12.71 0.18
CA LEU A 588 -17.39 14.12 -0.04
C LEU A 588 -16.62 14.28 -1.37
N PRO A 589 -17.11 15.10 -2.32
CA PRO A 589 -16.42 15.32 -3.58
C PRO A 589 -15.03 15.90 -3.38
N THR A 590 -14.03 15.48 -4.15
CA THR A 590 -12.63 15.90 -3.98
C THR A 590 -12.40 17.40 -4.17
N ASP A 591 -13.33 18.10 -4.82
CA ASP A 591 -13.29 19.54 -5.07
C ASP A 591 -14.11 20.36 -4.06
N TRP A 592 -14.44 19.79 -2.89
CA TRP A 592 -15.17 20.48 -1.83
C TRP A 592 -14.38 21.68 -1.26
N ASP A 593 -15.09 22.78 -1.02
CA ASP A 593 -14.52 23.97 -0.39
C ASP A 593 -15.05 24.16 1.03
N ILE A 594 -16.35 23.93 1.24
CA ILE A 594 -17.01 24.07 2.54
C ILE A 594 -17.99 22.91 2.76
N ILE A 595 -17.97 22.33 3.96
CA ILE A 595 -19.02 21.39 4.41
C ILE A 595 -19.64 21.86 5.73
N TYR A 596 -20.96 21.96 5.78
CA TYR A 596 -21.72 22.30 6.98
C TYR A 596 -22.15 21.02 7.70
N LEU A 597 -21.77 20.90 8.98
CA LEU A 597 -22.10 19.77 9.86
C LEU A 597 -23.25 20.10 10.82
N GLY A 598 -23.57 21.40 10.94
CA GLY A 598 -24.73 21.94 11.63
C GLY A 598 -25.38 23.04 10.80
N TYR A 599 -26.68 23.25 11.02
CA TYR A 599 -27.47 24.32 10.40
C TYR A 599 -28.53 24.83 11.38
N CYS A 600 -29.01 26.05 11.20
CA CYS A 600 -29.92 26.69 12.15
C CYS A 600 -31.40 26.57 11.78
N ASN A 601 -31.71 26.16 10.55
CA ASN A 601 -33.06 26.01 10.05
C ASN A 601 -33.13 24.85 9.05
N THR A 602 -34.20 24.05 9.11
CA THR A 602 -34.44 22.95 8.17
C THR A 602 -34.56 23.42 6.71
N SER A 603 -34.87 24.69 6.47
CA SER A 603 -34.82 25.29 5.12
C SER A 603 -33.40 25.44 4.55
N GLU A 604 -32.35 25.31 5.37
CA GLU A 604 -30.94 25.27 4.94
C GLU A 604 -30.52 23.88 4.45
N SER A 605 -31.38 22.87 4.68
CA SER A 605 -30.99 21.46 4.57
C SER A 605 -31.19 20.84 3.18
N THR A 606 -31.92 21.47 2.24
CA THR A 606 -32.23 20.80 0.96
C THR A 606 -32.36 21.76 -0.23
N SER A 607 -31.29 21.90 -1.01
CA SER A 607 -31.39 22.33 -2.41
C SER A 607 -30.96 21.18 -3.33
N GLY A 608 -31.94 20.48 -3.91
CA GLY A 608 -31.71 19.42 -4.89
C GLY A 608 -31.62 17.99 -4.33
N GLU A 609 -31.17 17.06 -5.17
CA GLU A 609 -31.00 15.65 -4.84
C GLU A 609 -29.71 15.41 -4.03
N PRO A 610 -29.68 14.37 -3.15
CA PRO A 610 -28.45 13.98 -2.46
C PRO A 610 -27.39 13.51 -3.48
N LEU A 611 -26.11 13.61 -3.09
CA LEU A 611 -25.01 13.19 -3.97
C LEU A 611 -25.11 11.71 -4.42
N PRO A 612 -24.72 11.39 -5.68
CA PRO A 612 -24.71 10.01 -6.17
C PRO A 612 -23.84 9.12 -5.28
N GLY A 613 -24.38 7.99 -4.81
CA GLY A 613 -23.74 7.11 -3.82
C GLY A 613 -24.41 7.11 -2.45
N ASN A 614 -25.28 8.09 -2.16
CA ASN A 614 -26.14 8.13 -0.96
C ASN A 614 -27.52 7.42 -1.10
N ASN A 615 -27.79 6.82 -2.27
CA ASN A 615 -29.13 6.33 -2.63
C ASN A 615 -29.46 4.92 -2.14
N ASN A 616 -28.48 4.21 -1.59
CA ASN A 616 -28.74 2.96 -0.88
C ASN A 616 -29.15 3.33 0.54
N ASN A 617 -30.21 2.71 1.11
CA ASN A 617 -30.68 2.90 2.50
C ASN A 617 -29.67 2.48 3.58
N GLN A 618 -28.38 2.67 3.36
CA GLN A 618 -27.25 2.18 4.13
C GLN A 618 -26.82 3.17 5.23
N PHE A 619 -27.09 4.48 5.08
CA PHE A 619 -26.68 5.52 6.02
C PHE A 619 -27.86 6.33 6.56
N ASP A 620 -27.78 6.72 7.83
CA ASP A 620 -28.77 7.56 8.53
C ASP A 620 -28.68 9.05 8.13
N TYR A 621 -27.72 9.43 7.29
CA TYR A 621 -27.43 10.81 6.88
C TYR A 621 -27.17 10.87 5.36
N LYS A 622 -27.33 12.07 4.81
CA LYS A 622 -27.17 12.38 3.38
C LYS A 622 -26.47 13.71 3.22
N LEU A 623 -25.66 13.81 2.17
CA LEU A 623 -24.91 15.01 1.81
C LEU A 623 -25.59 15.67 0.60
N PHE A 624 -25.94 16.94 0.77
CA PHE A 624 -26.59 17.76 -0.25
C PHE A 624 -25.65 18.89 -0.68
N LYS A 625 -25.79 19.34 -1.92
CA LYS A 625 -25.16 20.59 -2.34
C LYS A 625 -25.86 21.73 -1.60
N SER A 626 -25.07 22.63 -1.02
CA SER A 626 -25.55 23.73 -0.18
C SER A 626 -25.61 25.03 -0.98
N ASP A 627 -26.75 25.72 -0.96
CA ASP A 627 -26.96 27.01 -1.62
C ASP A 627 -27.20 28.17 -0.63
N LYS A 628 -27.63 27.87 0.60
CA LYS A 628 -28.05 28.85 1.63
C LYS A 628 -27.75 28.41 3.08
N PRO A 629 -26.50 28.14 3.44
CA PRO A 629 -26.16 27.87 4.84
C PRO A 629 -26.15 29.20 5.62
N HIS A 630 -27.07 29.37 6.57
CA HIS A 630 -27.28 30.63 7.30
C HIS A 630 -26.48 30.72 8.60
N CYS A 631 -25.73 29.67 8.98
CA CYS A 631 -25.05 29.61 10.26
C CYS A 631 -23.59 29.15 10.17
N THR A 632 -22.76 29.71 11.05
CA THR A 632 -21.30 29.51 11.10
C THR A 632 -20.84 28.70 12.32
N PHE A 633 -21.77 28.09 13.07
CA PHE A 633 -21.42 27.44 14.33
C PHE A 633 -20.68 26.10 14.18
N ALA A 634 -20.86 25.39 13.07
CA ALA A 634 -20.23 24.10 12.82
C ALA A 634 -20.08 23.81 11.33
N TYR A 635 -18.90 24.09 10.78
CA TYR A 635 -18.57 23.83 9.38
C TYR A 635 -17.07 23.63 9.18
N ALA A 636 -16.68 22.88 8.15
CA ALA A 636 -15.28 22.70 7.79
C ALA A 636 -14.96 23.39 6.46
N VAL A 637 -13.69 23.79 6.32
CA VAL A 637 -13.15 24.49 5.16
C VAL A 637 -11.90 23.75 4.68
N SER A 638 -11.81 23.47 3.39
CA SER A 638 -10.60 22.90 2.76
C SER A 638 -9.54 23.98 2.52
N TYR A 639 -8.30 23.60 2.25
CA TYR A 639 -7.24 24.55 1.90
C TYR A 639 -7.62 25.42 0.69
N SER A 640 -8.23 24.83 -0.34
CA SER A 640 -8.73 25.58 -1.50
C SER A 640 -9.88 26.52 -1.13
N GLY A 641 -10.78 26.07 -0.26
CA GLY A 641 -11.86 26.89 0.28
C GLY A 641 -11.32 28.10 1.05
N ALA A 642 -10.33 27.89 1.91
CA ALA A 642 -9.71 28.95 2.70
C ALA A 642 -9.05 30.01 1.80
N LEU A 643 -8.30 29.60 0.77
CA LEU A 643 -7.71 30.51 -0.22
C LEU A 643 -8.78 31.39 -0.90
N LYS A 644 -9.85 30.76 -1.40
CA LYS A 644 -10.96 31.46 -2.06
C LYS A 644 -11.66 32.43 -1.11
N LEU A 645 -11.88 32.04 0.14
CA LEU A 645 -12.52 32.88 1.16
C LEU A 645 -11.65 34.08 1.54
N VAL A 646 -10.34 33.88 1.76
CA VAL A 646 -9.41 34.98 2.08
C VAL A 646 -9.32 35.97 0.93
N GLU A 647 -9.26 35.51 -0.32
CA GLU A 647 -9.24 36.36 -1.50
C GLU A 647 -10.52 37.21 -1.62
N LYS A 648 -11.69 36.60 -1.37
CA LYS A 648 -13.00 37.27 -1.54
C LYS A 648 -13.33 38.22 -0.39
N LEU A 649 -13.01 37.83 0.84
CA LEU A 649 -13.32 38.60 2.05
C LEU A 649 -12.25 39.67 2.35
N GLY A 650 -11.01 39.49 1.86
CA GLY A 650 -9.86 40.34 2.22
C GLY A 650 -10.06 41.82 1.91
N ASN A 651 -10.72 42.16 0.80
CA ASN A 651 -10.99 43.55 0.41
C ASN A 651 -12.03 44.25 1.31
N SER A 652 -12.85 43.48 2.02
CA SER A 652 -13.95 43.97 2.85
C SER A 652 -13.60 44.00 4.34
N ILE A 653 -12.42 43.54 4.74
CA ILE A 653 -12.10 43.28 6.15
C ILE A 653 -12.10 44.53 7.04
N THR A 654 -11.76 45.70 6.49
CA THR A 654 -11.72 46.96 7.25
C THR A 654 -13.10 47.63 7.35
N SER A 655 -14.05 47.25 6.49
CA SER A 655 -15.40 47.81 6.45
C SER A 655 -16.42 46.83 5.86
N PRO A 656 -16.68 45.67 6.52
CA PRO A 656 -17.61 44.67 6.01
C PRO A 656 -19.03 45.26 5.92
N LEU A 657 -19.70 45.06 4.78
CA LEU A 657 -21.05 45.61 4.56
C LEU A 657 -22.14 44.71 5.14
N LYS A 658 -21.88 43.40 5.24
CA LYS A 658 -22.80 42.40 5.74
C LYS A 658 -22.11 41.50 6.78
N PRO A 659 -22.90 40.88 7.69
CA PRO A 659 -22.42 39.80 8.55
C PRO A 659 -21.79 38.64 7.76
N LEU A 660 -20.90 37.87 8.40
CA LEU A 660 -20.10 36.83 7.75
C LEU A 660 -20.96 35.73 7.13
N ASP A 661 -21.91 35.19 7.88
CA ASP A 661 -22.92 34.22 7.43
C ASP A 661 -23.58 34.66 6.12
N ILE A 662 -24.02 35.92 6.03
CA ILE A 662 -24.63 36.45 4.81
C ILE A 662 -23.62 36.61 3.66
N GLU A 663 -22.36 36.96 3.95
CA GLU A 663 -21.32 37.00 2.92
C GLU A 663 -20.98 35.61 2.38
N LEU A 664 -20.90 34.60 3.25
CA LEU A 664 -20.68 33.20 2.84
C LEU A 664 -21.79 32.72 1.91
N VAL A 665 -23.06 33.01 2.23
CA VAL A 665 -24.19 32.71 1.32
C VAL A 665 -24.01 33.39 -0.04
N ASN A 666 -23.66 34.67 -0.08
CA ASN A 666 -23.45 35.39 -1.35
C ASN A 666 -22.30 34.76 -2.18
N ILE A 667 -21.22 34.36 -1.51
CA ILE A 667 -20.06 33.74 -2.17
C ILE A 667 -20.42 32.36 -2.71
N ILE A 668 -21.12 31.53 -1.93
CA ILE A 668 -21.58 30.20 -2.34
C ILE A 668 -22.51 30.32 -3.56
N GLN A 669 -23.49 31.24 -3.51
CA GLN A 669 -24.43 31.47 -4.61
C GLN A 669 -23.78 32.05 -5.87
N SER A 670 -22.58 32.63 -5.76
CA SER A 670 -21.81 33.05 -6.94
C SER A 670 -21.26 31.87 -7.76
N GLY A 671 -21.36 30.64 -7.25
CA GLY A 671 -20.87 29.42 -7.90
C GLY A 671 -19.36 29.22 -7.80
N LYS A 672 -18.66 30.05 -7.02
CA LYS A 672 -17.19 30.01 -6.86
C LYS A 672 -16.70 29.13 -5.72
N ILE A 673 -17.62 28.74 -4.82
CA ILE A 673 -17.36 27.85 -3.67
C ILE A 673 -18.25 26.62 -3.82
N ASN A 674 -17.64 25.45 -3.82
CA ASN A 674 -18.34 24.18 -3.74
C ASN A 674 -18.70 23.89 -2.29
N SER A 675 -19.98 24.11 -1.95
CA SER A 675 -20.48 23.92 -0.59
C SER A 675 -21.44 22.75 -0.49
N TYR A 676 -21.39 22.05 0.64
CA TYR A 676 -22.24 20.90 0.96
C TYR A 676 -22.81 21.01 2.38
N THR A 677 -24.00 20.46 2.60
CA THR A 677 -24.65 20.39 3.92
C THR A 677 -25.02 18.94 4.23
N LEU A 678 -24.69 18.49 5.44
CA LEU A 678 -25.07 17.17 5.94
C LEU A 678 -26.47 17.20 6.57
N VAL A 679 -27.30 16.21 6.25
CA VAL A 679 -28.68 16.08 6.75
C VAL A 679 -28.97 14.64 7.21
N PRO A 680 -29.45 14.40 8.44
CA PRO A 680 -29.66 15.39 9.50
C PRO A 680 -28.31 15.97 10.00
N PRO A 681 -28.31 17.10 10.73
CA PRO A 681 -27.08 17.68 11.23
C PRO A 681 -26.53 16.78 12.35
N ILE A 682 -25.22 16.78 12.53
CA ILE A 682 -24.53 16.01 13.56
C ILE A 682 -23.93 16.89 14.67
N ILE A 683 -24.02 18.20 14.48
CA ILE A 683 -23.69 19.21 15.49
C ILE A 683 -24.85 20.21 15.52
N THR A 684 -25.36 20.54 16.71
CA THR A 684 -26.44 21.52 16.92
C THR A 684 -26.04 22.53 18.00
N ASN A 685 -26.70 23.69 18.01
CA ASN A 685 -26.51 24.69 19.06
C ASN A 685 -27.46 24.42 20.24
N PHE A 686 -26.99 24.61 21.47
CA PHE A 686 -27.76 24.35 22.69
C PHE A 686 -28.85 25.41 22.99
N ARG A 687 -28.74 26.64 22.47
CA ARG A 687 -29.60 27.75 22.93
C ARG A 687 -31.09 27.54 22.65
N LYS A 688 -31.87 27.31 23.72
CA LYS A 688 -33.30 27.72 23.79
C LYS A 688 -33.39 29.20 23.44
N SER A 689 -34.11 29.55 22.38
CA SER A 689 -34.20 30.95 21.95
C SER A 689 -34.80 31.81 23.07
N HIS A 690 -34.18 32.95 23.38
CA HIS A 690 -34.78 34.02 24.19
C HIS A 690 -35.96 34.73 23.47
N TYR A 691 -36.37 34.23 22.31
CA TYR A 691 -37.45 34.78 21.48
C TYR A 691 -38.47 33.71 21.11
N GLY A 692 -39.03 33.00 22.10
CA GLY A 692 -40.41 32.46 22.10
C GLY A 692 -40.91 31.64 20.89
N LYS A 693 -40.04 31.26 19.96
CA LYS A 693 -40.27 30.30 18.90
C LYS A 693 -39.10 29.35 18.97
N ASP A 694 -39.48 28.13 19.29
CA ASP A 694 -38.63 26.99 19.43
C ASP A 694 -37.68 26.83 18.23
N ILE A 695 -36.41 26.59 18.52
CA ILE A 695 -35.47 25.90 17.60
C ILE A 695 -35.68 24.36 17.74
N SER A 696 -36.77 23.93 18.41
CA SER A 696 -37.05 22.57 18.92
C SER A 696 -37.33 21.49 17.89
N ASP A 697 -37.07 21.70 16.60
CA ASP A 697 -37.36 20.67 15.59
C ASP A 697 -36.09 19.92 15.12
N ILE A 698 -34.89 20.35 15.56
CA ILE A 698 -33.62 19.69 15.19
C ILE A 698 -33.01 19.04 16.43
N HIS A 699 -33.38 17.78 16.67
CA HIS A 699 -32.79 16.95 17.72
C HIS A 699 -31.75 16.00 17.12
N LEU A 700 -30.59 15.89 17.78
CA LEU A 700 -29.60 14.86 17.47
C LEU A 700 -30.18 13.48 17.78
N LYS A 701 -29.79 12.46 16.99
CA LYS A 701 -30.27 11.09 17.17
C LYS A 701 -29.67 10.46 18.44
N ASN A 702 -28.40 10.75 18.73
CA ASN A 702 -27.74 10.41 19.98
C ASN A 702 -26.97 11.62 20.51
N SER A 703 -27.64 12.43 21.33
CA SER A 703 -27.07 13.62 21.97
C SER A 703 -25.96 13.26 22.97
N THR A 704 -24.84 13.98 22.90
CA THR A 704 -23.75 13.88 23.89
C THR A 704 -24.21 14.41 25.24
N ILE A 705 -24.99 15.50 25.25
CA ILE A 705 -25.52 16.12 26.46
C ILE A 705 -26.49 15.17 27.18
N GLU A 706 -27.47 14.60 26.48
CA GLU A 706 -28.45 13.69 27.08
C GLU A 706 -27.80 12.41 27.62
N TYR A 707 -26.85 11.85 26.89
CA TYR A 707 -26.22 10.58 27.24
C TYR A 707 -25.28 10.70 28.43
N PHE A 708 -24.48 11.77 28.49
CA PHE A 708 -23.51 11.95 29.57
C PHE A 708 -24.06 12.67 30.79
N LYS A 709 -25.34 13.10 30.76
CA LYS A 709 -25.94 13.94 31.81
C LYS A 709 -25.00 15.08 32.18
N ILE A 710 -24.49 15.77 31.17
CA ILE A 710 -23.66 16.96 31.40
C ILE A 710 -24.65 17.99 31.95
N ASP A 711 -24.75 18.08 33.28
CA ASP A 711 -25.67 18.97 33.98
C ASP A 711 -25.44 20.42 33.50
N GLU A 712 -26.55 21.14 33.29
CA GLU A 712 -26.63 22.50 32.72
C GLU A 712 -25.70 23.53 33.37
#